data_AF-A0A0C3HSL7-F1
#
_entry.id   AF-A0A0C3HSL7-F1
#
_cell.length_a   1.000
_cell.length_b   1.000
_cell.length_c   1.000
_cell.angle_alpha   90.00
_cell.angle_beta   90.00
_cell.angle_gamma   90.00
#
_symmetry.space_group_name_H-M   'P 1'
#
loop_
_entity.id
_entity.type
_entity.pdbx_description
1 polymer ?
#
loop_
_entity_poly.entity_id
_entity_poly.type
_entity_poly.pdbx_seq_one_letter_code
_entity_poly.pdbx_strand_id
1 'polypeptide(L)'
;MTAAKLRSNSWFLARFGDGETGVQFSNSSCSSLLVPGFAPGLAIDLELKPAERFAHGAHDWAQPRLTAREMAMLRLINHVTDLPDWQIRVLKPDESEAIAALRQEALTNLTGPLISPRTWEWCLAELRDKAAVFKETGLIAVLDSASCVIKSDVLVSRGVLDQLRTGIASLLAEMSPGQESPDLHRVPEHSSSDRIVDLVDPALFPLIYGRTKVLTERGALDLVNALASIGQGTTAPPPTREPHWTLARPYRYSHHSRWLPCEVSFTGEPGTTSVRITSYINNLHPISQRSLYRTIEEAISLSIKPWNEVLVRRDRPRIPPRIRCYGVPWLPPYPEWAYELPAIEKGKMSEESRQEAKRMVKQFLTIPNYYTNTPGFRGFRDSDLESRGGLERAMKRKHELLKYGWVHPEPGDAFSYAEWKAGKGGRAVVPMRGRHGCLILRQPEHEFYTTSLQDTFRERGLQVVVKLTTIELAPDNPYFLGTSWHIDGLLNEHIVASSILCISSHNTTPGSLSYRVEADLDPGEHAYEPRQRAELAAVLDLPSPSYLGADGGGGAALQDLGRVFLPEGRLIAVPNVLQRRMEPFALEDAACGRGYKRFLTLYLVDPHYRVCSTQNVPPQQHMWWWQAAGGGSLVASWAARGFPPEVVECISREVGEWPIGMEEARGIRKARIHEEVVGNAAVQMGVQGYQFSWD
;
A
#
# COMPACT_ATOMS: atom_id res chain seq x y z
N MET A 1 3.02 7.13 -22.06
CA MET A 1 1.82 6.85 -21.23
C MET A 1 2.21 5.77 -20.22
N THR A 2 1.94 5.96 -18.92
CA THR A 2 2.29 4.96 -17.89
C THR A 2 1.33 3.78 -17.88
N ALA A 3 1.69 2.69 -17.20
CA ALA A 3 0.83 1.50 -17.10
C ALA A 3 -0.52 1.84 -16.48
N ALA A 4 -0.55 2.61 -15.39
CA ALA A 4 -1.80 3.05 -14.76
C ALA A 4 -2.69 3.90 -15.69
N LYS A 5 -2.12 4.83 -16.46
CA LYS A 5 -2.87 5.63 -17.46
C LYS A 5 -3.32 4.79 -18.65
N LEU A 6 -2.52 3.83 -19.08
CA LEU A 6 -2.90 2.87 -20.11
C LEU A 6 -4.08 2.02 -19.62
N ARG A 7 -4.05 1.58 -18.35
CA ARG A 7 -5.14 0.84 -17.67
C ARG A 7 -6.39 1.69 -17.41
N SER A 8 -6.34 3.01 -17.50
CA SER A 8 -7.51 3.91 -17.43
C SER A 8 -7.97 4.44 -18.78
N ASN A 9 -7.25 4.14 -19.86
CA ASN A 9 -7.60 4.64 -21.18
C ASN A 9 -8.87 3.94 -21.69
N SER A 10 -9.79 4.72 -22.27
CA SER A 10 -10.98 4.26 -22.98
C SER A 10 -10.78 3.03 -23.88
N TRP A 11 -9.67 2.93 -24.62
CA TRP A 11 -9.38 1.74 -25.43
C TRP A 11 -9.13 0.49 -24.57
N PHE A 12 -8.36 0.63 -23.49
CA PHE A 12 -8.06 -0.47 -22.58
C PHE A 12 -9.33 -0.89 -21.84
N LEU A 13 -10.10 0.07 -21.33
CA LEU A 13 -11.38 -0.19 -20.67
C LEU A 13 -12.42 -0.79 -21.62
N ALA A 14 -12.44 -0.41 -22.90
CA ALA A 14 -13.33 -1.01 -23.90
C ALA A 14 -12.88 -2.43 -24.30
N ARG A 15 -11.58 -2.70 -24.31
CA ARG A 15 -11.01 -3.99 -24.74
C ARG A 15 -10.99 -5.03 -23.63
N PHE A 16 -10.68 -4.60 -22.42
CA PHE A 16 -10.52 -5.49 -21.28
C PHE A 16 -11.70 -5.39 -20.33
N GLY A 17 -12.39 -4.25 -20.24
CA GLY A 17 -13.49 -3.97 -19.31
C GLY A 17 -13.04 -3.02 -18.19
N ASP A 18 -13.99 -2.38 -17.52
CA ASP A 18 -13.76 -1.50 -16.35
C ASP A 18 -14.33 -2.10 -15.05
N GLY A 19 -14.56 -3.41 -15.03
CA GLY A 19 -15.26 -4.10 -13.95
C GLY A 19 -16.78 -4.01 -14.08
N GLU A 20 -17.45 -4.79 -13.24
CA GLU A 20 -18.90 -4.95 -13.21
C GLU A 20 -19.55 -3.95 -12.23
N THR A 21 -20.76 -3.48 -12.56
CA THR A 21 -21.53 -2.55 -11.69
C THR A 21 -22.68 -3.25 -11.00
N GLY A 22 -22.95 -2.85 -9.76
CA GLY A 22 -24.17 -3.27 -9.06
C GLY A 22 -24.21 -4.76 -8.74
N VAL A 23 -23.05 -5.42 -8.73
CA VAL A 23 -22.94 -6.83 -8.35
C VAL A 23 -23.16 -6.94 -6.84
N GLN A 24 -24.13 -7.76 -6.44
CA GLN A 24 -24.39 -8.03 -5.04
C GLN A 24 -23.67 -9.31 -4.61
N PHE A 25 -22.83 -9.19 -3.58
CA PHE A 25 -22.19 -10.35 -2.97
C PHE A 25 -22.79 -10.69 -1.62
N SER A 26 -23.09 -11.97 -1.43
CA SER A 26 -23.56 -12.53 -0.18
C SER A 26 -22.91 -13.89 0.09
N ASN A 27 -22.26 -14.00 1.24
CA ASN A 27 -21.80 -15.28 1.79
C ASN A 27 -22.68 -15.74 2.96
N SER A 28 -23.92 -15.22 3.03
CA SER A 28 -24.88 -15.55 4.10
C SER A 28 -25.38 -16.98 3.99
N SER A 29 -25.79 -17.56 5.11
CA SER A 29 -26.33 -18.92 5.22
C SER A 29 -27.79 -19.08 4.80
N CYS A 30 -28.47 -17.98 4.43
CA CYS A 30 -29.90 -17.97 4.10
C CYS A 30 -30.19 -18.20 2.61
N SER A 31 -29.17 -18.19 1.74
CA SER A 31 -29.30 -18.36 0.29
C SER A 31 -28.07 -19.06 -0.28
N SER A 32 -28.12 -19.43 -1.56
CA SER A 32 -26.94 -19.88 -2.31
C SER A 32 -25.80 -18.86 -2.20
N LEU A 33 -24.55 -19.33 -2.13
CA LEU A 33 -23.36 -18.47 -2.04
C LEU A 33 -23.22 -17.60 -3.30
N LEU A 34 -23.38 -16.29 -3.13
CA LEU A 34 -23.17 -15.27 -4.16
C LEU A 34 -21.80 -14.63 -3.95
N VAL A 35 -20.74 -15.40 -4.16
CA VAL A 35 -19.34 -14.95 -4.03
C VAL A 35 -18.53 -15.34 -5.27
N PRO A 36 -17.42 -14.63 -5.58
CA PRO A 36 -16.55 -14.96 -6.70
C PRO A 36 -16.10 -16.43 -6.67
N GLY A 37 -16.29 -17.13 -7.79
CA GLY A 37 -15.96 -18.53 -8.01
C GLY A 37 -17.06 -19.53 -7.69
N PHE A 38 -18.20 -19.14 -7.11
CA PHE A 38 -19.23 -20.07 -6.63
C PHE A 38 -20.58 -19.98 -7.35
N ALA A 39 -20.99 -18.78 -7.77
CA ALA A 39 -22.26 -18.58 -8.46
C ALA A 39 -22.07 -18.40 -9.97
N PRO A 40 -23.04 -18.83 -10.80
CA PRO A 40 -23.05 -18.51 -12.22
C PRO A 40 -22.90 -16.99 -12.46
N GLY A 41 -21.98 -16.59 -13.33
CA GLY A 41 -21.71 -15.18 -13.63
C GLY A 41 -20.79 -14.46 -12.61
N LEU A 42 -20.38 -15.12 -11.52
CA LEU A 42 -19.38 -14.59 -10.58
C LEU A 42 -18.05 -15.35 -10.74
N ALA A 43 -17.28 -15.02 -11.78
CA ALA A 43 -15.94 -15.59 -11.97
C ALA A 43 -14.97 -15.18 -10.85
N ILE A 44 -13.88 -15.93 -10.66
CA ILE A 44 -12.89 -15.64 -9.60
C ILE A 44 -12.12 -14.34 -9.83
N ASP A 45 -12.07 -13.88 -11.07
CA ASP A 45 -11.40 -12.68 -11.55
C ASP A 45 -12.36 -11.51 -11.76
N LEU A 46 -13.59 -11.63 -11.26
CA LEU A 46 -14.56 -10.55 -11.27
C LEU A 46 -14.08 -9.40 -10.38
N GLU A 47 -13.99 -8.22 -10.97
CA GLU A 47 -13.71 -6.96 -10.28
C GLU A 47 -14.93 -6.05 -10.37
N LEU A 48 -15.31 -5.41 -9.26
CA LEU A 48 -16.23 -4.27 -9.27
C LEU A 48 -15.60 -3.07 -10.00
N LYS A 49 -16.44 -2.18 -10.53
CA LYS A 49 -15.96 -0.90 -11.06
C LYS A 49 -15.13 -0.13 -10.02
N PRO A 50 -14.06 0.60 -10.45
CA PRO A 50 -13.19 1.34 -9.54
C PRO A 50 -13.90 2.32 -8.60
N ALA A 51 -15.05 2.87 -9.00
CA ALA A 51 -15.84 3.79 -8.19
C ALA A 51 -16.60 3.09 -7.04
N GLU A 52 -16.82 1.78 -7.13
CA GLU A 52 -17.59 0.96 -6.18
C GLU A 52 -16.69 0.17 -5.22
N ARG A 53 -15.37 0.41 -5.23
CA ARG A 53 -14.40 -0.31 -4.40
C ARG A 53 -13.21 0.55 -3.98
N PHE A 54 -12.37 0.02 -3.09
CA PHE A 54 -11.08 0.65 -2.81
C PHE A 54 -10.05 0.29 -3.88
N ALA A 55 -9.04 1.16 -4.04
CA ALA A 55 -7.95 0.95 -4.99
C ALA A 55 -7.00 -0.15 -4.51
N HIS A 56 -6.33 -0.80 -5.46
CA HIS A 56 -5.42 -1.91 -5.21
C HIS A 56 -4.11 -1.76 -6.01
N GLY A 57 -2.97 -2.00 -5.37
CA GLY A 57 -1.63 -1.73 -5.92
C GLY A 57 -1.21 -2.61 -7.08
N ALA A 58 -1.88 -3.74 -7.30
CA ALA A 58 -1.58 -4.59 -8.46
C ALA A 58 -2.12 -4.07 -9.80
N HIS A 59 -3.17 -3.24 -9.83
CA HIS A 59 -3.89 -2.93 -11.08
C HIS A 59 -4.25 -1.46 -11.27
N ASP A 60 -4.72 -0.79 -10.24
CA ASP A 60 -5.55 0.40 -10.49
C ASP A 60 -5.00 1.65 -9.83
N TRP A 61 -3.86 1.55 -9.15
CA TRP A 61 -3.26 2.65 -8.44
C TRP A 61 -1.93 3.07 -9.02
N ALA A 62 -1.82 4.35 -9.34
CA ALA A 62 -0.57 5.08 -9.38
C ALA A 62 -0.82 6.48 -8.85
N GLN A 63 0.20 7.08 -8.25
CA GLN A 63 0.14 8.46 -7.77
C GLN A 63 0.94 9.38 -8.69
N PRO A 64 0.71 10.70 -8.69
CA PRO A 64 1.66 11.63 -9.30
C PRO A 64 3.07 11.46 -8.72
N ARG A 65 4.10 11.46 -9.58
CA ARG A 65 5.51 11.48 -9.13
C ARG A 65 5.76 12.70 -8.27
N LEU A 66 6.22 12.49 -7.04
CA LEU A 66 6.58 13.57 -6.12
C LEU A 66 7.97 14.11 -6.45
N THR A 67 8.20 15.40 -6.18
CA THR A 67 9.52 16.02 -6.37
C THR A 67 10.53 15.51 -5.33
N ALA A 68 11.83 15.58 -5.63
CA ALA A 68 12.89 15.16 -4.70
C ALA A 68 12.82 15.91 -3.36
N ARG A 69 12.52 17.21 -3.40
CA ARG A 69 12.27 17.99 -2.18
C ARG A 69 11.06 17.51 -1.40
N GLU A 70 9.95 17.21 -2.05
CA GLU A 70 8.77 16.67 -1.35
C GLU A 70 9.07 15.31 -0.73
N MET A 71 9.84 14.45 -1.40
CA MET A 71 10.33 13.19 -0.83
C MET A 71 11.21 13.40 0.41
N ALA A 72 12.09 14.41 0.38
CA ALA A 72 12.88 14.82 1.54
C ALA A 72 11.98 15.30 2.69
N MET A 73 10.92 16.08 2.41
CA MET A 73 9.95 16.51 3.42
C MET A 73 9.28 15.32 4.11
N LEU A 74 8.79 14.35 3.34
CA LEU A 74 8.13 13.15 3.88
C LEU A 74 9.07 12.33 4.79
N ARG A 75 10.33 12.17 4.38
CA ARG A 75 11.35 11.45 5.16
C ARG A 75 11.73 12.20 6.44
N LEU A 76 11.82 13.53 6.38
CA LEU A 76 12.07 14.38 7.55
C LEU A 76 10.92 14.28 8.57
N ILE A 77 9.67 14.41 8.11
CA ILE A 77 8.49 14.28 8.99
C ILE A 77 8.44 12.90 9.65
N ASN A 78 8.71 11.84 8.88
CA ASN A 78 8.75 10.49 9.43
C ASN A 78 9.86 10.32 10.48
N HIS A 79 11.05 10.88 10.23
CA HIS A 79 12.16 10.87 11.19
C HIS A 79 11.83 11.62 12.47
N VAL A 80 11.33 12.85 12.37
CA VAL A 80 11.00 13.67 13.55
C VAL A 80 9.92 13.00 14.40
N THR A 81 8.92 12.38 13.77
CA THR A 81 7.83 11.67 14.47
C THR A 81 8.26 10.34 15.10
N ASP A 82 9.48 9.86 14.86
CA ASP A 82 10.09 8.73 15.59
C ASP A 82 10.91 9.18 16.80
N LEU A 83 11.16 10.48 16.96
CA LEU A 83 11.88 10.99 18.13
C LEU A 83 10.99 10.94 19.37
N PRO A 84 11.56 10.63 20.55
CA PRO A 84 10.85 10.77 21.82
C PRO A 84 10.29 12.18 22.00
N ASP A 85 9.07 12.26 22.49
CA ASP A 85 8.35 13.50 22.80
C ASP A 85 8.28 14.51 21.66
N TRP A 86 8.36 14.06 20.40
CA TRP A 86 8.34 14.92 19.22
C TRP A 86 7.13 15.87 19.24
N GLN A 87 5.96 15.38 19.66
CA GLN A 87 4.70 16.12 19.72
C GLN A 87 4.75 17.29 20.70
N ILE A 88 5.61 17.21 21.72
CA ILE A 88 5.86 18.31 22.66
C ILE A 88 6.93 19.23 22.09
N ARG A 89 7.99 18.66 21.50
CA ARG A 89 9.13 19.41 20.96
C ARG A 89 8.72 20.37 19.83
N VAL A 90 7.86 19.93 18.91
CA VAL A 90 7.44 20.74 17.75
C VAL A 90 6.49 21.89 18.11
N LEU A 91 5.86 21.82 19.29
CA LEU A 91 4.97 22.86 19.82
C LEU A 91 5.71 23.95 20.60
N LYS A 92 7.02 23.80 20.84
CA LYS A 92 7.82 24.85 21.48
C LYS A 92 7.94 26.09 20.57
N PRO A 93 8.19 27.29 21.15
CA PRO A 93 8.45 28.50 20.37
C PRO A 93 9.58 28.31 19.36
N ASP A 94 9.50 29.01 18.23
CA ASP A 94 10.45 28.87 17.11
C ASP A 94 11.90 29.17 17.52
N GLU A 95 12.09 30.06 18.50
CA GLU A 95 13.40 30.46 19.04
C GLU A 95 14.00 29.46 20.03
N SER A 96 13.25 28.39 20.38
CA SER A 96 13.73 27.42 21.36
C SER A 96 14.88 26.57 20.83
N GLU A 97 15.80 26.19 21.72
CA GLU A 97 16.93 25.31 21.39
C GLU A 97 16.47 23.97 20.77
N ALA A 98 15.31 23.46 21.19
CA ALA A 98 14.75 22.22 20.64
C ALA A 98 14.39 22.34 19.15
N ILE A 99 13.79 23.46 18.75
CA ILE A 99 13.45 23.75 17.34
C ILE A 99 14.73 24.07 16.56
N ALA A 100 15.65 24.85 17.14
CA ALA A 100 16.94 25.14 16.52
C ALA A 100 17.75 23.87 16.23
N ALA A 101 17.80 22.93 17.17
CA ALA A 101 18.48 21.65 17.00
C ALA A 101 17.84 20.79 15.91
N LEU A 102 16.51 20.67 15.89
CA LEU A 102 15.80 19.93 14.84
C LEU A 102 16.00 20.56 13.46
N ARG A 103 15.95 21.89 13.39
CA ARG A 103 16.20 22.65 12.16
C ARG A 103 17.62 22.41 11.65
N GLN A 104 18.61 22.47 12.54
CA GLN A 104 20.00 22.21 12.19
C GLN A 104 20.17 20.78 11.66
N GLU A 105 19.63 19.78 12.36
CA GLU A 105 19.66 18.38 11.94
C GLU A 105 19.01 18.16 10.56
N ALA A 106 17.86 18.81 10.32
CA ALA A 106 17.16 18.75 9.04
C ALA A 106 17.97 19.38 7.88
N LEU A 107 18.67 20.49 8.16
CA LEU A 107 19.48 21.20 7.17
C LEU A 107 20.81 20.49 6.85
N THR A 108 21.37 19.73 7.80
CA THR A 108 22.73 19.16 7.65
C THR A 108 22.78 17.66 7.41
N ASN A 109 21.90 16.85 8.03
CA ASN A 109 22.18 15.42 8.23
C ASN A 109 21.25 14.45 7.47
N LEU A 110 19.99 14.82 7.20
CA LEU A 110 18.97 13.84 6.79
C LEU A 110 18.67 13.79 5.29
N THR A 111 18.85 14.90 4.56
CA THR A 111 18.23 15.07 3.22
C THR A 111 19.01 15.95 2.23
N GLY A 112 20.25 16.35 2.56
CA GLY A 112 21.07 17.21 1.70
C GLY A 112 20.49 18.63 1.52
N PRO A 113 20.87 19.38 0.46
CA PRO A 113 20.45 20.77 0.22
C PRO A 113 18.95 20.94 -0.12
N LEU A 114 18.13 19.88 -0.04
CA LEU A 114 16.72 19.90 -0.42
C LEU A 114 15.81 20.54 0.64
N ILE A 115 16.18 20.46 1.92
CA ILE A 115 15.45 21.14 2.99
C ILE A 115 15.96 22.58 3.05
N SER A 116 15.29 23.48 2.35
CA SER A 116 15.54 24.92 2.46
C SER A 116 14.92 25.47 3.76
N PRO A 117 15.21 26.73 4.15
CA PRO A 117 14.48 27.40 5.22
C PRO A 117 12.95 27.37 5.03
N ARG A 118 12.46 27.58 3.80
CA ARG A 118 11.03 27.52 3.48
C ARG A 118 10.47 26.10 3.61
N THR A 119 11.22 25.11 3.15
CA THR A 119 10.85 23.70 3.31
C THR A 119 10.75 23.31 4.79
N TRP A 120 11.69 23.77 5.61
CA TRP A 120 11.66 23.57 7.05
C TRP A 120 10.41 24.18 7.69
N GLU A 121 10.10 25.44 7.36
CA GLU A 121 8.90 26.14 7.87
C GLU A 121 7.62 25.38 7.52
N TRP A 122 7.52 24.85 6.29
CA TRP A 122 6.39 24.01 5.88
C TRP A 122 6.32 22.71 6.69
N CYS A 123 7.44 21.98 6.81
CA CYS A 123 7.49 20.74 7.59
C CYS A 123 7.14 20.98 9.06
N LEU A 124 7.59 22.08 9.66
CA LEU A 124 7.28 22.42 11.04
C LEU A 124 5.78 22.72 11.23
N ALA A 125 5.17 23.47 10.29
CA ALA A 125 3.73 23.70 10.32
C ALA A 125 2.95 22.38 10.24
N GLU A 126 3.35 21.49 9.34
CA GLU A 126 2.72 20.17 9.19
C GLU A 126 2.91 19.26 10.41
N LEU A 127 4.10 19.27 11.03
CA LEU A 127 4.36 18.55 12.27
C LEU A 127 3.50 19.07 13.43
N ARG A 128 3.27 20.39 13.52
CA ARG A 128 2.39 20.98 14.54
C ARG A 128 0.93 20.55 14.37
N ASP A 129 0.45 20.54 13.13
CA ASP A 129 -0.89 20.00 12.81
C ASP A 129 -1.00 18.51 13.15
N LYS A 130 0.02 17.72 12.80
CA LYS A 130 0.08 16.29 13.16
C LYS A 130 0.13 16.08 14.67
N ALA A 131 0.81 16.94 15.43
CA ALA A 131 0.85 16.85 16.89
C ALA A 131 -0.54 17.07 17.52
N ALA A 132 -1.37 17.96 16.93
CA ALA A 132 -2.76 18.15 17.35
C ALA A 132 -3.61 16.91 17.09
N VAL A 133 -3.52 16.34 15.87
CA VAL A 133 -4.23 15.09 15.51
C VAL A 133 -3.78 13.92 16.39
N PHE A 134 -2.49 13.80 16.65
CA PHE A 134 -1.93 12.75 17.51
C PHE A 134 -2.46 12.87 18.95
N LYS A 135 -2.59 14.08 19.49
CA LYS A 135 -3.15 14.30 20.83
C LYS A 135 -4.58 13.79 20.95
N GLU A 136 -5.38 13.93 19.89
CA GLU A 136 -6.79 13.53 19.87
C GLU A 136 -6.99 12.04 19.57
N THR A 137 -6.17 11.48 18.67
CA THR A 137 -6.41 10.16 18.06
C THR A 137 -5.36 9.10 18.43
N GLY A 138 -4.17 9.52 18.86
CA GLY A 138 -3.00 8.65 19.01
C GLY A 138 -2.38 8.22 17.67
N LEU A 139 -2.86 8.73 16.53
CA LEU A 139 -2.41 8.31 15.20
C LEU A 139 -1.44 9.31 14.60
N ILE A 140 -0.45 8.80 13.87
CA ILE A 140 0.52 9.60 13.12
C ILE A 140 0.52 9.13 11.68
N ALA A 141 0.09 10.00 10.76
CA ALA A 141 0.25 9.77 9.33
C ALA A 141 1.66 10.19 8.89
N VAL A 142 2.35 9.30 8.19
CA VAL A 142 3.69 9.50 7.62
C VAL A 142 3.76 8.98 6.20
N LEU A 143 4.79 9.42 5.46
CA LEU A 143 4.92 9.13 4.03
C LEU A 143 3.67 9.53 3.25
N ASP A 144 3.10 10.69 3.62
CA ASP A 144 1.85 11.24 3.10
C ASP A 144 1.99 11.70 1.65
N SER A 145 1.92 10.73 0.74
CA SER A 145 1.80 10.92 -0.69
C SER A 145 0.31 10.93 -1.08
N ALA A 146 -0.09 10.40 -2.24
CA ALA A 146 -1.50 10.25 -2.58
C ALA A 146 -2.29 9.33 -1.62
N SER A 147 -1.59 8.56 -0.78
CA SER A 147 -2.10 7.91 0.44
C SER A 147 -1.06 8.06 1.57
N CYS A 148 -1.14 7.30 2.65
CA CYS A 148 -0.20 7.40 3.78
C CYS A 148 0.04 6.05 4.45
N VAL A 149 1.01 6.03 5.36
CA VAL A 149 1.20 4.98 6.36
C VAL A 149 0.81 5.57 7.71
N ILE A 150 -0.07 4.91 8.45
CA ILE A 150 -0.38 5.29 9.83
C ILE A 150 0.52 4.49 10.77
N LYS A 151 1.18 5.18 11.71
CA LYS A 151 1.86 4.55 12.85
C LYS A 151 1.31 5.07 14.16
N SER A 152 1.31 4.22 15.18
CA SER A 152 0.94 4.60 16.55
C SER A 152 1.71 3.77 17.58
N ASP A 153 2.23 4.47 18.59
CA ASP A 153 2.92 3.89 19.75
C ASP A 153 2.05 3.84 21.02
N VAL A 154 0.83 4.38 20.96
CA VAL A 154 -0.04 4.56 22.15
C VAL A 154 -1.38 3.82 22.05
N LEU A 155 -1.77 3.40 20.84
CA LEU A 155 -3.07 2.77 20.59
C LEU A 155 -3.18 1.37 21.21
N VAL A 156 -2.09 0.61 21.27
CA VAL A 156 -2.08 -0.74 21.85
C VAL A 156 -1.57 -0.67 23.28
N SER A 157 -2.43 -1.03 24.24
CA SER A 157 -2.05 -1.03 25.65
C SER A 157 -1.11 -2.18 26.00
N ARG A 158 -0.34 -2.04 27.09
CA ARG A 158 0.49 -3.13 27.62
C ARG A 158 -0.32 -4.39 27.93
N GLY A 159 -1.55 -4.23 28.42
CA GLY A 159 -2.44 -5.36 28.70
C GLY A 159 -2.76 -6.19 27.46
N VAL A 160 -3.03 -5.55 26.33
CA VAL A 160 -3.26 -6.23 25.04
C VAL A 160 -1.99 -6.97 24.59
N LEU A 161 -0.83 -6.31 24.69
CA LEU A 161 0.46 -6.93 24.33
C LEU A 161 0.76 -8.16 25.18
N ASP A 162 0.56 -8.08 26.49
CA ASP A 162 0.81 -9.18 27.42
C ASP A 162 -0.15 -10.36 27.16
N GLN A 163 -1.42 -10.08 26.88
CA GLN A 163 -2.38 -11.13 26.47
C GLN A 163 -1.98 -11.80 25.14
N LEU A 164 -1.52 -11.03 24.14
CA LEU A 164 -1.02 -11.59 22.88
C LEU A 164 0.22 -12.48 23.12
N ARG A 165 1.13 -12.07 24.02
CA ARG A 165 2.31 -12.87 24.39
C ARG A 165 1.91 -14.19 25.05
N THR A 166 0.95 -14.16 25.98
CA THR A 166 0.43 -15.38 26.61
C THR A 166 -0.22 -16.30 25.58
N GLY A 167 -1.01 -15.77 24.65
CA GLY A 167 -1.59 -16.56 23.55
C GLY A 167 -0.52 -17.20 22.66
N ILE A 168 0.52 -16.45 22.29
CA ILE A 168 1.65 -16.99 21.51
C ILE A 168 2.41 -18.08 22.29
N ALA A 169 2.66 -17.89 23.59
CA ALA A 169 3.30 -18.90 24.41
C ALA A 169 2.46 -20.19 24.47
N SER A 170 1.13 -20.08 24.53
CA SER A 170 0.23 -21.24 24.44
C SER A 170 0.35 -21.96 23.11
N LEU A 171 0.39 -21.23 21.97
CA LEU A 171 0.54 -21.82 20.65
C LEU A 171 1.87 -22.56 20.50
N LEU A 172 2.97 -21.94 20.95
CA LEU A 172 4.30 -22.55 20.92
C LEU A 172 4.36 -23.83 21.76
N ALA A 173 3.68 -23.87 22.92
CA ALA A 173 3.62 -25.05 23.76
C ALA A 173 2.86 -26.22 23.09
N GLU A 174 1.77 -25.94 22.36
CA GLU A 174 1.02 -26.95 21.60
C GLU A 174 1.85 -27.56 20.45
N MET A 175 2.78 -26.79 19.87
CA MET A 175 3.69 -27.28 18.83
C MET A 175 4.84 -28.16 19.37
N SER A 176 5.11 -28.14 20.68
CA SER A 176 6.34 -28.68 21.27
C SER A 176 6.38 -30.16 21.77
N PRO A 177 5.34 -31.01 21.72
CA PRO A 177 5.53 -32.42 22.09
C PRO A 177 5.98 -33.25 20.87
N GLY A 178 7.30 -33.42 20.73
CA GLY A 178 7.88 -34.50 19.92
C GLY A 178 7.97 -34.30 18.41
N GLN A 179 7.60 -33.14 17.86
CA GLN A 179 8.01 -32.78 16.51
C GLN A 179 9.46 -32.29 16.56
N GLU A 180 10.35 -32.97 15.84
CA GLU A 180 11.63 -32.39 15.45
C GLU A 180 11.39 -30.95 14.98
N SER A 181 12.32 -30.06 15.36
CA SER A 181 12.37 -28.65 14.94
C SER A 181 11.75 -28.51 13.55
N PRO A 182 10.74 -27.62 13.34
CA PRO A 182 10.04 -27.56 12.07
C PRO A 182 11.08 -27.54 10.98
N ASP A 183 11.13 -28.61 10.19
CA ASP A 183 12.16 -28.82 9.18
C ASP A 183 12.31 -27.51 8.43
N LEU A 184 13.42 -26.80 8.70
CA LEU A 184 13.96 -25.82 7.80
C LEU A 184 14.27 -26.66 6.57
N HIS A 185 13.29 -26.85 5.69
CA HIS A 185 13.57 -27.35 4.37
C HIS A 185 14.62 -26.41 3.82
N ARG A 186 15.87 -26.89 3.74
CA ARG A 186 16.97 -26.30 2.99
C ARG A 186 16.46 -26.06 1.57
N VAL A 187 15.79 -24.94 1.35
CA VAL A 187 15.79 -24.29 0.06
C VAL A 187 17.26 -23.89 -0.14
N PRO A 188 17.84 -24.07 -1.34
CA PRO A 188 19.25 -23.76 -1.55
C PRO A 188 19.56 -22.37 -0.98
N GLU A 189 20.66 -22.31 -0.23
CA GLU A 189 21.27 -21.11 0.34
C GLU A 189 20.93 -19.92 -0.56
N HIS A 190 20.12 -18.96 -0.06
CA HIS A 190 19.86 -17.58 -0.56
C HIS A 190 18.45 -17.06 -0.24
N SER A 191 17.48 -17.85 0.27
CA SER A 191 16.15 -17.33 0.66
C SER A 191 15.99 -17.06 2.16
N SER A 192 15.57 -15.84 2.53
CA SER A 192 15.27 -15.40 3.90
C SER A 192 14.05 -16.07 4.55
N SER A 193 13.31 -16.89 3.80
CA SER A 193 12.07 -17.55 4.19
C SER A 193 12.23 -18.57 5.32
N ASP A 194 13.42 -19.14 5.49
CA ASP A 194 13.66 -20.27 6.40
C ASP A 194 13.61 -19.88 7.89
N ARG A 195 13.51 -18.57 8.20
CA ARG A 195 13.46 -18.05 9.58
C ARG A 195 12.08 -17.63 10.03
N ILE A 196 11.13 -17.61 9.11
CA ILE A 196 9.77 -17.12 9.33
C ILE A 196 8.91 -18.32 9.71
N VAL A 197 8.49 -18.37 10.97
CA VAL A 197 7.56 -19.37 11.50
C VAL A 197 6.20 -18.71 11.71
N ASP A 198 5.24 -19.08 10.87
CA ASP A 198 3.86 -18.61 10.97
C ASP A 198 3.07 -19.53 11.93
N LEU A 199 2.78 -19.02 13.13
CA LEU A 199 1.98 -19.71 14.15
C LEU A 199 0.50 -19.77 13.77
N VAL A 200 0.02 -18.71 13.12
CA VAL A 200 -1.26 -18.69 12.42
C VAL A 200 -0.95 -18.28 11.00
N ASP A 201 -1.06 -19.23 10.07
CA ASP A 201 -0.69 -19.03 8.67
C ASP A 201 -1.93 -19.09 7.78
N PRO A 202 -2.28 -18.00 7.06
CA PRO A 202 -3.42 -18.01 6.14
C PRO A 202 -3.23 -18.90 4.92
N ALA A 203 -2.00 -19.29 4.59
CA ALA A 203 -1.68 -20.23 3.50
C ALA A 203 -1.73 -21.70 3.94
N LEU A 204 -1.90 -22.00 5.23
CA LEU A 204 -2.23 -23.35 5.71
C LEU A 204 -3.75 -23.55 5.69
N PHE A 205 -4.20 -24.71 5.21
CA PHE A 205 -5.62 -25.04 5.07
C PHE A 205 -6.44 -23.97 4.32
N PRO A 206 -5.98 -23.47 3.15
CA PRO A 206 -6.75 -22.50 2.36
C PRO A 206 -7.99 -23.17 1.75
N LEU A 207 -8.89 -22.38 1.15
CA LEU A 207 -9.87 -22.92 0.22
C LEU A 207 -9.12 -23.47 -1.00
N ILE A 208 -9.41 -24.70 -1.42
CA ILE A 208 -8.89 -25.32 -2.64
C ILE A 208 -10.06 -25.61 -3.58
N TYR A 209 -10.07 -24.96 -4.74
CA TYR A 209 -11.14 -25.15 -5.72
C TYR A 209 -11.15 -26.60 -6.24
N GLY A 210 -12.34 -27.17 -6.42
CA GLY A 210 -12.50 -28.57 -6.81
C GLY A 210 -12.25 -29.58 -5.68
N ARG A 211 -11.89 -29.15 -4.46
CA ARG A 211 -11.55 -30.07 -3.35
C ARG A 211 -12.19 -29.72 -2.00
N THR A 212 -12.03 -28.49 -1.51
CA THR A 212 -12.48 -28.10 -0.16
C THR A 212 -14.01 -28.23 -0.04
N LYS A 213 -14.49 -28.75 1.10
CA LYS A 213 -15.92 -28.82 1.40
C LYS A 213 -16.45 -27.46 1.88
N VAL A 214 -17.57 -27.03 1.33
CA VAL A 214 -18.20 -25.73 1.58
C VAL A 214 -19.69 -25.89 1.82
N LEU A 215 -20.21 -25.19 2.82
CA LEU A 215 -21.62 -25.10 3.12
C LEU A 215 -22.26 -24.05 2.20
N THR A 216 -22.97 -24.53 1.17
CA THR A 216 -23.57 -23.71 0.11
C THR A 216 -25.04 -23.37 0.33
N GLU A 217 -25.77 -24.20 1.08
CA GLU A 217 -27.23 -24.12 1.18
C GLU A 217 -27.77 -24.24 2.63
N ARG A 218 -26.93 -24.59 3.61
CA ARG A 218 -27.35 -24.77 5.02
C ARG A 218 -26.27 -24.36 6.03
N GLY A 219 -26.62 -23.42 6.89
CA GLY A 219 -25.88 -23.10 8.13
C GLY A 219 -24.73 -22.11 7.94
N ALA A 220 -24.66 -21.11 8.82
CA ALA A 220 -23.46 -20.30 9.00
C ALA A 220 -22.63 -20.97 10.10
N LEU A 221 -21.35 -21.17 9.84
CA LEU A 221 -20.45 -21.64 10.89
C LEU A 221 -20.19 -20.50 11.87
N ASP A 222 -20.41 -20.82 13.14
CA ASP A 222 -19.96 -20.01 14.26
C ASP A 222 -18.83 -20.73 15.01
N LEU A 223 -18.30 -20.08 16.04
CA LEU A 223 -17.22 -20.64 16.85
C LEU A 223 -17.63 -21.93 17.61
N VAL A 224 -18.93 -22.19 17.79
CA VAL A 224 -19.46 -23.30 18.59
C VAL A 224 -19.68 -24.53 17.70
N ASN A 225 -20.28 -24.34 16.52
CA ASN A 225 -20.65 -25.43 15.62
C ASN A 225 -19.57 -25.76 14.57
N ALA A 226 -18.49 -24.97 14.45
CA ALA A 226 -17.42 -25.17 13.48
C ALA A 226 -16.83 -26.60 13.54
N LEU A 227 -16.45 -27.07 14.73
CA LEU A 227 -15.83 -28.39 14.89
C LEU A 227 -16.80 -29.55 14.62
N ALA A 228 -18.08 -29.39 14.94
CA ALA A 228 -19.11 -30.39 14.65
C ALA A 228 -19.42 -30.51 13.15
N SER A 229 -19.02 -29.51 12.36
CA SER A 229 -19.30 -29.41 10.92
C SER A 229 -18.15 -29.91 10.04
N ILE A 230 -17.05 -30.41 10.63
CA ILE A 230 -15.91 -30.90 9.86
C ILE A 230 -16.34 -32.03 8.93
N GLY A 231 -15.96 -31.93 7.65
CA GLY A 231 -16.31 -32.90 6.61
C GLY A 231 -17.69 -32.69 5.97
N GLN A 232 -18.51 -31.76 6.47
CA GLN A 232 -19.81 -31.43 5.89
C GLN A 232 -19.69 -30.45 4.71
N GLY A 233 -20.72 -30.43 3.86
CA GLY A 233 -20.84 -29.53 2.71
C GLY A 233 -20.56 -30.18 1.36
N THR A 234 -20.66 -29.37 0.30
CA THR A 234 -20.38 -29.78 -1.07
C THR A 234 -18.98 -29.35 -1.48
N THR A 235 -18.35 -30.07 -2.39
CA THR A 235 -17.03 -29.69 -2.91
C THR A 235 -17.11 -28.33 -3.61
N ALA A 236 -16.18 -27.42 -3.30
CA ALA A 236 -16.05 -26.13 -3.97
C ALA A 236 -15.95 -26.34 -5.48
N PRO A 237 -16.70 -25.60 -6.31
CA PRO A 237 -16.62 -25.75 -7.75
C PRO A 237 -15.20 -25.39 -8.25
N PRO A 238 -14.72 -26.03 -9.34
CA PRO A 238 -13.54 -25.53 -10.04
C PRO A 238 -13.85 -24.13 -10.61
N PRO A 239 -12.86 -23.23 -10.70
CA PRO A 239 -13.12 -21.88 -11.17
C PRO A 239 -13.55 -21.90 -12.64
N THR A 240 -14.66 -21.24 -12.95
CA THR A 240 -15.02 -20.91 -14.33
C THR A 240 -14.02 -19.90 -14.87
N ARG A 241 -13.28 -20.29 -15.93
CA ARG A 241 -12.38 -19.39 -16.65
C ARG A 241 -13.17 -18.58 -17.67
N GLU A 242 -13.17 -17.26 -17.52
CA GLU A 242 -13.50 -16.41 -18.65
C GLU A 242 -12.21 -16.02 -19.41
N PRO A 243 -12.10 -16.34 -20.71
CA PRO A 243 -10.84 -16.25 -21.45
C PRO A 243 -10.35 -14.82 -21.74
N HIS A 244 -11.16 -13.79 -21.48
CA HIS A 244 -10.85 -12.43 -21.93
C HIS A 244 -9.98 -11.61 -20.96
N TRP A 245 -10.10 -11.82 -19.64
CA TRP A 245 -9.32 -11.10 -18.62
C TRP A 245 -7.95 -11.74 -18.34
N THR A 246 -7.90 -13.07 -18.36
CA THR A 246 -6.70 -13.86 -17.99
C THR A 246 -5.50 -13.65 -18.92
N LEU A 247 -5.72 -13.24 -20.18
CA LEU A 247 -4.64 -12.91 -21.12
C LEU A 247 -3.97 -11.55 -20.83
N ALA A 248 -4.67 -10.60 -20.20
CA ALA A 248 -4.15 -9.27 -19.90
C ALA A 248 -3.44 -9.18 -18.53
N ARG A 249 -3.78 -10.09 -17.62
CA ARG A 249 -3.36 -10.06 -16.19
C ARG A 249 -2.92 -11.45 -15.69
N PRO A 250 -2.02 -12.16 -16.40
CA PRO A 250 -1.68 -13.52 -16.04
C PRO A 250 -1.01 -13.57 -14.65
N TYR A 251 -1.30 -14.63 -13.90
CA TYR A 251 -0.69 -14.98 -12.61
C TYR A 251 -1.02 -14.09 -11.40
N ARG A 252 -1.89 -13.08 -11.53
CA ARG A 252 -2.28 -12.22 -10.40
C ARG A 252 -3.50 -12.72 -9.63
N TYR A 253 -4.16 -13.74 -10.15
CA TYR A 253 -5.23 -14.51 -9.52
C TYR A 253 -4.74 -15.94 -9.31
N SER A 254 -5.08 -16.57 -8.18
CA SER A 254 -4.96 -18.02 -8.04
C SER A 254 -6.22 -18.72 -8.52
N HIS A 255 -6.04 -19.65 -9.46
CA HIS A 255 -7.09 -20.59 -9.89
C HIS A 255 -7.11 -21.87 -9.05
N HIS A 256 -6.20 -22.00 -8.08
CA HIS A 256 -6.02 -23.22 -7.31
C HIS A 256 -6.56 -23.07 -5.89
N SER A 257 -6.26 -21.94 -5.25
CA SER A 257 -6.60 -21.75 -3.84
C SER A 257 -6.82 -20.29 -3.45
N ARG A 258 -7.36 -20.07 -2.25
CA ARG A 258 -7.64 -18.74 -1.70
C ARG A 258 -7.53 -18.76 -0.18
N TRP A 259 -6.99 -17.69 0.42
CA TRP A 259 -7.08 -17.50 1.87
C TRP A 259 -8.53 -17.42 2.35
N LEU A 260 -8.77 -17.97 3.54
CA LEU A 260 -10.07 -17.95 4.21
C LEU A 260 -10.09 -16.85 5.29
N PRO A 261 -10.74 -15.70 5.05
CA PRO A 261 -10.96 -14.71 6.09
C PRO A 261 -11.93 -15.23 7.15
N CYS A 262 -11.81 -14.70 8.37
CA CYS A 262 -12.85 -14.81 9.38
C CYS A 262 -13.82 -13.63 9.30
N GLU A 263 -15.01 -13.86 9.84
CA GLU A 263 -16.11 -12.91 9.86
C GLU A 263 -16.08 -12.05 11.11
N VAL A 264 -16.20 -10.74 10.93
CA VAL A 264 -16.11 -9.75 11.99
C VAL A 264 -17.37 -8.88 11.98
N SER A 265 -18.15 -8.98 13.04
CA SER A 265 -19.36 -8.15 13.25
C SER A 265 -19.05 -6.98 14.18
N PHE A 266 -19.74 -5.86 14.00
CA PHE A 266 -19.67 -4.74 14.95
C PHE A 266 -20.67 -4.95 16.09
N THR A 267 -20.27 -4.67 17.33
CA THR A 267 -21.03 -5.04 18.54
C THR A 267 -21.44 -3.86 19.43
N GLY A 268 -21.06 -2.63 19.08
CA GLY A 268 -21.44 -1.41 19.80
C GLY A 268 -22.39 -0.49 19.01
N GLU A 269 -22.68 0.68 19.57
CA GLU A 269 -23.47 1.73 18.91
C GLU A 269 -22.81 2.25 17.62
N PRO A 270 -23.56 2.90 16.72
CA PRO A 270 -22.99 3.62 15.57
C PRO A 270 -21.81 4.51 15.99
N GLY A 271 -20.77 4.57 15.15
CA GLY A 271 -19.51 5.28 15.44
C GLY A 271 -18.48 4.48 16.24
N THR A 272 -18.88 3.41 16.95
CA THR A 272 -17.94 2.58 17.73
C THR A 272 -17.21 1.55 16.86
N THR A 273 -15.95 1.26 17.18
CA THR A 273 -15.14 0.25 16.47
C THR A 273 -15.13 -1.12 17.16
N SER A 274 -15.92 -1.31 18.21
CA SER A 274 -16.03 -2.58 18.93
C SER A 274 -16.54 -3.67 18.00
N VAL A 275 -15.83 -4.79 17.96
CA VAL A 275 -16.13 -5.91 17.07
C VAL A 275 -16.15 -7.24 17.81
N ARG A 276 -16.71 -8.24 17.13
CA ARG A 276 -16.67 -9.65 17.53
C ARG A 276 -16.44 -10.53 16.31
N ILE A 277 -15.53 -11.48 16.47
CA ILE A 277 -15.28 -12.53 15.48
C ILE A 277 -16.43 -13.55 15.61
N THR A 278 -17.09 -13.81 14.49
CA THR A 278 -18.30 -14.65 14.42
C THR A 278 -18.04 -16.02 13.79
N SER A 279 -17.00 -16.17 12.98
CA SER A 279 -16.52 -17.45 12.45
C SER A 279 -15.07 -17.73 12.89
N TYR A 280 -14.60 -18.97 12.83
CA TYR A 280 -13.26 -19.31 13.30
C TYR A 280 -12.16 -18.61 12.45
N ILE A 281 -11.01 -18.29 13.05
CA ILE A 281 -9.81 -17.86 12.35
C ILE A 281 -9.14 -19.09 11.74
N ASN A 282 -8.88 -19.05 10.43
CA ASN A 282 -8.21 -20.15 9.75
C ASN A 282 -6.87 -20.49 10.45
N ASN A 283 -6.61 -21.77 10.65
CA ASN A 283 -5.44 -22.28 11.36
C ASN A 283 -5.33 -21.85 12.85
N LEU A 284 -6.41 -21.41 13.49
CA LEU A 284 -6.43 -21.11 14.93
C LEU A 284 -7.63 -21.77 15.63
N HIS A 285 -7.36 -22.70 16.56
CA HIS A 285 -8.41 -23.54 17.15
C HIS A 285 -9.40 -22.74 18.02
N PRO A 286 -10.72 -22.75 17.73
CA PRO A 286 -11.68 -21.81 18.32
C PRO A 286 -12.00 -22.04 19.80
N ILE A 287 -11.78 -23.25 20.33
CA ILE A 287 -12.06 -23.58 21.74
C ILE A 287 -10.81 -23.40 22.62
N SER A 288 -9.73 -24.15 22.35
CA SER A 288 -8.47 -24.05 23.10
C SER A 288 -7.86 -22.64 23.10
N GLN A 289 -8.00 -21.89 22.01
CA GLN A 289 -7.41 -20.54 21.88
C GLN A 289 -8.43 -19.41 22.07
N ARG A 290 -9.55 -19.66 22.78
CA ARG A 290 -10.65 -18.69 22.97
C ARG A 290 -10.21 -17.35 23.56
N SER A 291 -9.22 -17.33 24.45
CA SER A 291 -8.66 -16.09 25.00
C SER A 291 -7.96 -15.26 23.93
N LEU A 292 -7.16 -15.89 23.08
CA LEU A 292 -6.46 -15.23 21.98
C LEU A 292 -7.43 -14.64 20.95
N TYR A 293 -8.57 -15.29 20.68
CA TYR A 293 -9.63 -14.70 19.84
C TYR A 293 -10.11 -13.35 20.39
N ARG A 294 -10.29 -13.22 21.71
CA ARG A 294 -10.72 -11.94 22.32
C ARG A 294 -9.68 -10.85 22.15
N THR A 295 -8.42 -11.18 22.36
CA THR A 295 -7.33 -10.22 22.17
C THR A 295 -7.17 -9.83 20.69
N ILE A 296 -7.43 -10.74 19.75
CA ILE A 296 -7.46 -10.43 18.32
C ILE A 296 -8.66 -9.54 17.96
N GLU A 297 -9.85 -9.75 18.56
CA GLU A 297 -11.00 -8.84 18.41
C GLU A 297 -10.63 -7.41 18.82
N GLU A 298 -9.92 -7.25 19.94
CA GLU A 298 -9.41 -5.95 20.39
C GLU A 298 -8.41 -5.35 19.40
N ALA A 299 -7.46 -6.15 18.90
CA ALA A 299 -6.50 -5.68 17.89
C ALA A 299 -7.17 -5.26 16.56
N ILE A 300 -8.23 -5.95 16.14
CA ILE A 300 -9.04 -5.58 14.97
C ILE A 300 -9.77 -4.26 15.25
N SER A 301 -10.43 -4.12 16.41
CA SER A 301 -11.08 -2.87 16.82
C SER A 301 -10.13 -1.67 16.77
N LEU A 302 -8.91 -1.84 17.30
CA LEU A 302 -7.87 -0.81 17.28
C LEU A 302 -7.37 -0.50 15.85
N SER A 303 -7.47 -1.44 14.92
CA SER A 303 -7.02 -1.26 13.53
C SER A 303 -8.01 -0.51 12.64
N ILE A 304 -9.30 -0.45 13.02
CA ILE A 304 -10.35 0.13 12.16
C ILE A 304 -10.14 1.64 11.90
N LYS A 305 -9.81 2.43 12.92
CA LYS A 305 -9.53 3.87 12.73
C LYS A 305 -8.28 4.11 11.87
N PRO A 306 -7.13 3.44 12.09
CA PRO A 306 -6.02 3.47 11.16
C PRO A 306 -6.39 3.07 9.72
N TRP A 307 -7.20 2.02 9.51
CA TRP A 307 -7.69 1.65 8.18
C TRP A 307 -8.52 2.75 7.52
N ASN A 308 -9.38 3.42 8.30
CA ASN A 308 -10.16 4.56 7.84
C ASN A 308 -9.30 5.75 7.36
N GLU A 309 -8.01 5.82 7.70
CA GLU A 309 -7.11 6.88 7.24
C GLU A 309 -6.32 6.50 5.98
N VAL A 310 -6.02 5.21 5.78
CA VAL A 310 -5.17 4.74 4.66
C VAL A 310 -5.94 4.34 3.41
N LEU A 311 -7.18 3.90 3.54
CA LEU A 311 -7.96 3.38 2.41
C LEU A 311 -8.17 4.45 1.33
N VAL A 312 -7.83 4.13 0.08
CA VAL A 312 -7.85 5.10 -1.02
C VAL A 312 -8.74 4.64 -2.18
N ARG A 313 -9.35 5.58 -2.89
CA ARG A 313 -10.16 5.32 -4.10
C ARG A 313 -9.38 5.77 -5.33
N ARG A 314 -9.50 5.03 -6.44
CA ARG A 314 -8.67 5.18 -7.66
C ARG A 314 -8.46 6.64 -8.10
N ASP A 315 -9.53 7.41 -8.20
CA ASP A 315 -9.49 8.77 -8.74
C ASP A 315 -9.53 9.86 -7.64
N ARG A 316 -9.43 9.46 -6.37
CA ARG A 316 -9.52 10.37 -5.21
C ARG A 316 -8.37 10.08 -4.25
N PRO A 317 -7.18 10.69 -4.46
CA PRO A 317 -6.10 10.60 -3.50
C PRO A 317 -6.53 11.19 -2.14
N ARG A 318 -5.89 10.75 -1.06
CA ARG A 318 -6.14 11.26 0.29
C ARG A 318 -5.53 12.65 0.49
N ILE A 319 -4.27 12.79 0.08
CA ILE A 319 -3.47 13.99 0.30
C ILE A 319 -2.98 14.52 -1.06
N PRO A 320 -3.13 15.83 -1.35
CA PRO A 320 -2.61 16.42 -2.56
C PRO A 320 -1.09 16.70 -2.43
N PRO A 321 -0.33 16.73 -3.55
CA PRO A 321 1.08 17.11 -3.53
C PRO A 321 1.31 18.49 -2.91
N ARG A 322 2.39 18.62 -2.12
CA ARG A 322 2.85 19.91 -1.55
C ARG A 322 3.50 20.78 -2.60
N ILE A 323 4.11 20.16 -3.61
CA ILE A 323 4.81 20.85 -4.69
C ILE A 323 4.33 20.30 -6.03
N ARG A 324 3.50 21.08 -6.74
CA ARG A 324 3.12 20.78 -8.14
C ARG A 324 4.11 21.42 -9.09
N CYS A 325 4.86 20.62 -9.84
CA CYS A 325 5.81 21.12 -10.82
C CYS A 325 5.91 20.19 -12.02
N TYR A 326 5.53 20.67 -13.20
CA TYR A 326 5.54 19.90 -14.44
C TYR A 326 6.71 20.30 -15.35
N GLY A 327 7.89 20.56 -14.79
CA GLY A 327 9.06 20.97 -15.56
C GLY A 327 10.20 21.45 -14.66
N VAL A 328 11.13 22.20 -15.26
CA VAL A 328 12.30 22.75 -14.56
C VAL A 328 12.08 24.24 -14.28
N PRO A 329 12.06 24.68 -13.02
CA PRO A 329 12.07 26.10 -12.67
C PRO A 329 13.43 26.75 -12.99
N TRP A 330 13.41 27.94 -13.59
CA TRP A 330 14.61 28.68 -13.99
C TRP A 330 14.65 30.08 -13.38
N LEU A 331 15.86 30.64 -13.25
CA LEU A 331 16.09 32.02 -12.87
C LEU A 331 16.55 32.86 -14.08
N PRO A 332 15.90 34.02 -14.35
CA PRO A 332 14.66 34.49 -13.72
C PRO A 332 13.47 33.59 -14.12
N PRO A 333 12.37 33.54 -13.32
CA PRO A 333 11.19 32.75 -13.66
C PRO A 333 10.55 33.22 -14.97
N TYR A 334 9.83 32.32 -15.65
CA TYR A 334 9.01 32.74 -16.78
C TYR A 334 7.85 33.60 -16.25
N PRO A 335 7.65 34.83 -16.76
CA PRO A 335 6.60 35.71 -16.27
C PRO A 335 5.21 35.08 -16.41
N GLU A 336 4.38 35.15 -15.36
CA GLU A 336 3.06 34.50 -15.35
C GLU A 336 2.15 34.99 -16.49
N TRP A 337 2.12 36.30 -16.74
CA TRP A 337 1.35 36.91 -17.84
C TRP A 337 1.73 36.36 -19.22
N ALA A 338 2.97 35.89 -19.38
CA ALA A 338 3.45 35.38 -20.67
C ALA A 338 2.84 34.00 -21.00
N TYR A 339 2.29 33.28 -20.02
CA TYR A 339 1.58 32.03 -20.27
C TYR A 339 0.25 32.21 -21.02
N GLU A 340 -0.30 33.43 -21.05
CA GLU A 340 -1.55 33.75 -21.77
C GLU A 340 -1.32 34.10 -23.25
N LEU A 341 -0.08 34.40 -23.65
CA LEU A 341 0.29 34.76 -25.03
C LEU A 341 -0.27 33.79 -26.09
N PRO A 342 -0.20 32.45 -25.92
CA PRO A 342 -0.75 31.53 -26.91
C PRO A 342 -2.26 31.65 -27.08
N ALA A 343 -3.00 32.04 -26.03
CA ALA A 343 -4.46 32.25 -26.10
C ALA A 343 -4.78 33.58 -26.79
N ILE A 344 -4.03 34.63 -26.45
CA ILE A 344 -4.13 35.98 -27.05
C ILE A 344 -3.87 35.91 -28.56
N GLU A 345 -2.78 35.25 -28.98
CA GLU A 345 -2.39 35.17 -30.40
C GLU A 345 -3.30 34.25 -31.24
N LYS A 346 -4.07 33.37 -30.59
CA LYS A 346 -5.13 32.57 -31.24
C LYS A 346 -6.46 33.32 -31.36
N GLY A 347 -6.50 34.60 -30.97
CA GLY A 347 -7.71 35.45 -31.05
C GLY A 347 -8.79 35.07 -30.03
N LYS A 348 -8.42 34.40 -28.94
CA LYS A 348 -9.37 34.02 -27.88
C LYS A 348 -9.64 35.14 -26.87
N MET A 349 -8.92 36.27 -26.98
CA MET A 349 -8.97 37.42 -26.07
C MET A 349 -9.16 38.72 -26.86
N SER A 350 -9.41 39.83 -26.18
CA SER A 350 -9.68 41.12 -26.82
C SER A 350 -8.46 41.71 -27.53
N GLU A 351 -8.69 42.59 -28.51
CA GLU A 351 -7.62 43.31 -29.21
C GLU A 351 -6.82 44.21 -28.25
N GLU A 352 -7.46 44.73 -27.21
CA GLU A 352 -6.80 45.47 -26.13
C GLU A 352 -5.79 44.58 -25.37
N SER A 353 -6.18 43.35 -25.01
CA SER A 353 -5.25 42.38 -24.40
C SER A 353 -4.07 42.06 -25.31
N ARG A 354 -4.29 42.04 -26.63
CA ARG A 354 -3.22 41.80 -27.61
C ARG A 354 -2.24 42.97 -27.69
N GLN A 355 -2.73 44.21 -27.71
CA GLN A 355 -1.88 45.40 -27.70
C GLN A 355 -1.07 45.50 -26.40
N GLU A 356 -1.70 45.21 -25.27
CA GLU A 356 -1.06 45.21 -23.97
C GLU A 356 0.02 44.13 -23.87
N ALA A 357 -0.29 42.89 -24.29
CA ALA A 357 0.69 41.81 -24.35
C ALA A 357 1.89 42.16 -25.23
N LYS A 358 1.66 42.80 -26.39
CA LYS A 358 2.73 43.28 -27.26
C LYS A 358 3.63 44.30 -26.57
N ARG A 359 3.04 45.24 -25.81
CA ARG A 359 3.77 46.22 -25.02
C ARG A 359 4.64 45.54 -23.95
N MET A 360 4.07 44.59 -23.21
CA MET A 360 4.78 43.83 -22.19
C MET A 360 5.94 43.00 -22.77
N VAL A 361 5.74 42.34 -23.90
CA VAL A 361 6.81 41.60 -24.60
C VAL A 361 7.92 42.54 -25.04
N LYS A 362 7.60 43.70 -25.65
CA LYS A 362 8.61 44.69 -26.04
C LYS A 362 9.44 45.15 -24.84
N GLN A 363 8.81 45.41 -23.70
CA GLN A 363 9.51 45.77 -22.46
C GLN A 363 10.39 44.62 -21.94
N PHE A 364 9.94 43.37 -22.03
CA PHE A 364 10.74 42.23 -21.61
C PHE A 364 11.97 42.01 -22.50
N LEU A 365 11.85 42.30 -23.80
CA LEU A 365 12.95 42.16 -24.76
C LEU A 365 14.12 43.11 -24.48
N THR A 366 13.92 44.23 -23.76
CA THR A 366 14.98 45.19 -23.43
C THR A 366 15.89 44.74 -22.28
N ILE A 367 15.51 43.70 -21.52
CA ILE A 367 16.31 43.18 -20.40
C ILE A 367 17.65 42.64 -20.94
N PRO A 368 18.84 43.04 -20.44
CA PRO A 368 20.11 42.51 -20.93
C PRO A 368 20.20 40.98 -20.82
N ASN A 369 20.71 40.32 -21.87
CA ASN A 369 20.90 38.87 -21.86
C ASN A 369 21.95 38.47 -20.84
N TYR A 370 21.80 37.29 -20.24
CA TYR A 370 22.83 36.75 -19.36
C TYR A 370 24.02 36.19 -20.16
N TYR A 371 23.72 35.43 -21.23
CA TYR A 371 24.72 34.98 -22.18
C TYR A 371 24.80 35.95 -23.37
N THR A 372 25.93 36.64 -23.51
CA THR A 372 26.17 37.62 -24.59
C THR A 372 26.63 36.99 -25.91
N ASN A 373 27.14 35.76 -25.86
CA ASN A 373 27.66 35.02 -27.02
C ASN A 373 26.77 33.82 -27.38
N THR A 374 25.58 34.08 -27.92
CA THR A 374 24.77 33.02 -28.57
C THR A 374 24.93 33.14 -30.10
N PRO A 375 25.74 32.28 -30.74
CA PRO A 375 25.95 32.34 -32.18
C PRO A 375 24.61 32.27 -32.93
N GLY A 376 24.35 33.23 -33.81
CA GLY A 376 23.18 33.23 -34.69
C GLY A 376 21.90 33.88 -34.14
N PHE A 377 21.88 34.44 -32.91
CA PHE A 377 20.72 35.22 -32.47
C PHE A 377 20.71 36.61 -33.11
N ARG A 378 19.79 36.83 -34.05
CA ARG A 378 19.39 38.17 -34.50
C ARG A 378 18.22 38.61 -33.63
N GLY A 379 18.25 39.83 -33.09
CA GLY A 379 17.14 40.37 -32.28
C GLY A 379 15.81 40.36 -33.03
N PHE A 380 14.70 40.53 -32.29
CA PHE A 380 13.34 40.52 -32.87
C PHE A 380 12.99 41.87 -33.50
N ARG A 381 12.53 41.88 -34.75
CA ARG A 381 11.96 43.07 -35.42
C ARG A 381 10.46 43.14 -35.15
N ASP A 382 9.87 44.32 -35.34
CA ASP A 382 8.42 44.50 -35.20
C ASP A 382 7.62 43.59 -36.13
N SER A 383 8.10 43.34 -37.36
CA SER A 383 7.48 42.38 -38.28
C SER A 383 7.46 40.94 -37.75
N ASP A 384 8.46 40.58 -36.93
CA ASP A 384 8.55 39.24 -36.35
C ASP A 384 7.52 39.07 -35.23
N LEU A 385 7.24 40.15 -34.48
CA LEU A 385 6.21 40.19 -33.42
C LEU A 385 4.78 40.18 -33.98
N GLU A 386 4.56 40.75 -35.18
CA GLU A 386 3.24 40.76 -35.83
C GLU A 386 2.86 39.41 -36.48
N SER A 387 3.84 38.51 -36.63
CA SER A 387 3.61 37.19 -37.20
C SER A 387 2.76 36.32 -36.26
N ARG A 388 2.04 35.33 -36.81
CA ARG A 388 1.27 34.37 -36.00
C ARG A 388 2.19 33.62 -35.03
N GLY A 389 1.94 33.75 -33.72
CA GLY A 389 2.78 33.16 -32.66
C GLY A 389 4.09 33.92 -32.43
N GLY A 390 4.24 35.13 -32.97
CA GLY A 390 5.43 35.95 -32.89
C GLY A 390 5.75 36.41 -31.48
N LEU A 391 4.73 36.79 -30.69
CA LEU A 391 4.91 37.25 -29.31
C LEU A 391 5.38 36.11 -28.42
N GLU A 392 4.71 34.95 -28.47
CA GLU A 392 5.09 33.75 -27.72
C GLU A 392 6.52 33.31 -28.06
N ARG A 393 6.86 33.24 -29.36
CA ARG A 393 8.21 32.85 -29.80
C ARG A 393 9.28 33.80 -29.31
N ALA A 394 9.04 35.11 -29.43
CA ALA A 394 9.99 36.12 -28.97
C ALA A 394 10.23 36.04 -27.47
N MET A 395 9.13 35.89 -26.71
CA MET A 395 9.17 35.80 -25.27
C MET A 395 9.88 34.53 -24.78
N LYS A 396 9.55 33.35 -25.34
CA LYS A 396 10.25 32.09 -25.03
C LYS A 396 11.74 32.18 -25.34
N ARG A 397 12.11 32.65 -26.54
CA ARG A 397 13.52 32.75 -26.94
C ARG A 397 14.28 33.74 -26.06
N LYS A 398 13.67 34.87 -25.69
CA LYS A 398 14.30 35.84 -24.79
C LYS A 398 14.52 35.25 -23.40
N HIS A 399 13.52 34.57 -22.85
CA HIS A 399 13.65 33.89 -21.56
C HIS A 399 14.79 32.88 -21.57
N GLU A 400 14.93 32.07 -22.63
CA GLU A 400 16.07 31.16 -22.78
C GLU A 400 17.44 31.84 -22.69
N LEU A 401 17.57 33.07 -23.19
CA LEU A 401 18.81 33.85 -23.13
C LEU A 401 19.06 34.52 -21.77
N LEU A 402 18.02 34.63 -20.94
CA LEU A 402 18.09 35.18 -19.59
C LEU A 402 18.36 34.11 -18.53
N LYS A 403 18.07 32.83 -18.83
CA LYS A 403 18.30 31.72 -17.90
C LYS A 403 19.77 31.67 -17.50
N TYR A 404 20.04 31.77 -16.20
CA TYR A 404 21.40 31.68 -15.66
C TYR A 404 21.60 30.56 -14.64
N GLY A 405 20.50 29.94 -14.19
CA GLY A 405 20.52 28.80 -13.29
C GLY A 405 19.13 28.21 -13.16
N TRP A 406 19.07 26.90 -12.93
CA TRP A 406 17.83 26.23 -12.51
C TRP A 406 17.78 26.16 -10.98
N VAL A 407 16.56 26.05 -10.45
CA VAL A 407 16.34 25.86 -9.01
C VAL A 407 15.34 24.73 -8.80
N HIS A 408 15.50 23.98 -7.71
CA HIS A 408 14.49 23.02 -7.30
C HIS A 408 13.23 23.80 -6.84
N PRO A 409 11.99 23.39 -7.22
CA PRO A 409 10.75 24.07 -6.84
C PRO A 409 10.52 24.05 -5.32
N GLU A 410 10.21 25.19 -4.70
CA GLU A 410 9.96 25.29 -3.24
C GLU A 410 8.48 25.08 -2.90
N PRO A 411 8.16 24.50 -1.72
CA PRO A 411 6.82 24.60 -1.18
C PRO A 411 6.52 26.08 -0.88
N GLY A 412 5.33 26.56 -1.23
CA GLY A 412 4.98 27.98 -1.13
C GLY A 412 5.05 28.77 -2.45
N ASP A 413 5.82 28.30 -3.45
CA ASP A 413 5.96 29.02 -4.73
C ASP A 413 4.64 29.09 -5.50
N ALA A 414 3.90 27.98 -5.55
CA ALA A 414 2.63 27.90 -6.26
C ALA A 414 1.42 28.21 -5.37
N PHE A 415 1.48 27.89 -4.09
CA PHE A 415 0.41 28.07 -3.11
C PHE A 415 0.96 27.95 -1.69
N SER A 416 0.33 28.63 -0.75
CA SER A 416 0.68 28.63 0.68
C SER A 416 0.27 27.34 1.38
N TYR A 417 0.83 27.11 2.57
CA TYR A 417 0.44 26.00 3.45
C TYR A 417 -1.06 26.01 3.78
N ALA A 418 -1.62 27.18 4.07
CA ALA A 418 -3.04 27.35 4.37
C ALA A 418 -3.94 27.02 3.17
N GLU A 419 -3.55 27.41 1.96
CA GLU A 419 -4.24 27.02 0.73
C GLU A 419 -4.18 25.51 0.50
N TRP A 420 -3.01 24.88 0.68
CA TRP A 420 -2.84 23.42 0.56
C TRP A 420 -3.73 22.66 1.55
N LYS A 421 -3.73 23.06 2.83
CA LYS A 421 -4.56 22.46 3.89
C LYS A 421 -6.06 22.61 3.60
N ALA A 422 -6.46 23.70 2.94
CA ALA A 422 -7.83 23.94 2.52
C ALA A 422 -8.20 23.25 1.18
N GLY A 423 -7.28 22.49 0.57
CA GLY A 423 -7.49 21.83 -0.72
C GLY A 423 -7.36 22.74 -1.94
N LYS A 424 -6.98 24.01 -1.76
CA LYS A 424 -6.91 25.05 -2.81
C LYS A 424 -5.55 25.12 -3.53
N GLY A 425 -4.77 24.04 -3.49
CA GLY A 425 -3.44 23.92 -4.10
C GLY A 425 -3.44 23.56 -5.59
N GLY A 426 -4.32 24.17 -6.40
CA GLY A 426 -4.49 23.83 -7.81
C GLY A 426 -3.43 24.43 -8.76
N ARG A 427 -2.62 25.39 -8.30
CA ARG A 427 -1.55 26.03 -9.09
C ARG A 427 -0.29 25.15 -9.12
N ALA A 428 0.57 25.35 -10.11
CA ALA A 428 1.86 24.66 -10.24
C ALA A 428 3.00 25.66 -10.47
N VAL A 429 4.20 25.35 -9.98
CA VAL A 429 5.41 26.17 -10.16
C VAL A 429 5.79 26.27 -11.63
N VAL A 430 5.71 25.14 -12.33
CA VAL A 430 5.74 25.07 -13.80
C VAL A 430 4.42 24.46 -14.25
N PRO A 431 3.61 25.16 -15.08
CA PRO A 431 2.32 24.67 -15.52
C PRO A 431 2.41 23.37 -16.31
N MET A 432 1.38 22.54 -16.15
CA MET A 432 1.23 21.27 -16.86
C MET A 432 0.97 21.52 -18.34
N ARG A 433 1.58 20.71 -19.22
CA ARG A 433 1.29 20.73 -20.65
C ARG A 433 0.05 19.85 -20.93
N GLY A 434 -0.96 20.45 -21.53
CA GLY A 434 -2.18 19.77 -21.98
C GLY A 434 -2.10 19.30 -23.44
N ARG A 435 -3.19 18.69 -23.91
CA ARG A 435 -3.33 18.24 -25.31
C ARG A 435 -3.15 19.40 -26.30
N HIS A 436 -2.51 19.13 -27.43
CA HIS A 436 -2.19 20.13 -28.48
C HIS A 436 -1.27 21.28 -28.00
N GLY A 437 -0.54 21.09 -26.91
CA GLY A 437 0.45 22.03 -26.40
C GLY A 437 -0.11 23.26 -25.69
N CYS A 438 -1.39 23.27 -25.31
CA CYS A 438 -1.89 24.29 -24.38
C CYS A 438 -1.32 24.07 -22.97
N LEU A 439 -1.18 25.14 -22.18
CA LEU A 439 -0.78 25.03 -20.78
C LEU A 439 -2.01 25.00 -19.88
N ILE A 440 -2.02 24.07 -18.92
CA ILE A 440 -3.02 23.96 -17.87
C ILE A 440 -2.48 24.72 -16.66
N LEU A 441 -2.97 25.94 -16.48
CA LEU A 441 -2.50 26.85 -15.43
C LEU A 441 -3.03 26.49 -14.04
N ARG A 442 -4.19 25.84 -13.99
CA ARG A 442 -4.85 25.45 -12.74
C ARG A 442 -5.48 24.07 -12.87
N GLN A 443 -5.13 23.20 -11.93
CA GLN A 443 -5.74 21.89 -11.76
C GLN A 443 -6.94 21.97 -10.80
N PRO A 444 -7.84 20.96 -10.83
CA PRO A 444 -8.95 20.89 -9.88
C PRO A 444 -8.46 20.97 -8.44
N GLU A 445 -9.26 21.64 -7.60
CA GLU A 445 -9.02 21.70 -6.16
C GLU A 445 -9.24 20.31 -5.54
N HIS A 446 -8.53 20.04 -4.44
CA HIS A 446 -8.57 18.74 -3.77
C HIS A 446 -9.78 18.64 -2.86
N GLU A 447 -10.59 17.60 -3.06
CA GLU A 447 -11.75 17.32 -2.22
C GLU A 447 -11.41 16.22 -1.21
N PHE A 448 -11.12 16.63 0.04
CA PHE A 448 -10.93 15.70 1.14
C PHE A 448 -12.19 14.89 1.41
N TYR A 449 -12.02 13.62 1.74
CA TYR A 449 -13.12 12.73 2.09
C TYR A 449 -12.74 11.90 3.31
N THR A 450 -13.76 11.45 4.03
CA THR A 450 -13.60 10.56 5.19
C THR A 450 -14.08 9.16 4.84
N THR A 451 -13.48 8.16 5.46
CA THR A 451 -13.95 6.78 5.42
C THR A 451 -14.38 6.39 6.82
N SER A 452 -15.54 5.75 6.95
CA SER A 452 -15.99 5.18 8.22
C SER A 452 -16.44 3.74 7.98
N LEU A 453 -15.51 2.80 8.12
CA LEU A 453 -15.78 1.37 7.98
C LEU A 453 -16.88 0.91 8.95
N GLN A 454 -16.81 1.39 10.20
CA GLN A 454 -17.71 1.01 11.27
C GLN A 454 -19.14 1.54 11.10
N ASP A 455 -19.35 2.56 10.26
CA ASP A 455 -20.69 3.06 9.98
C ASP A 455 -21.20 2.53 8.64
N THR A 456 -20.35 2.57 7.61
CA THR A 456 -20.71 2.16 6.25
C THR A 456 -20.98 0.66 6.14
N PHE A 457 -20.23 -0.17 6.86
CA PHE A 457 -20.31 -1.63 6.78
C PHE A 457 -20.81 -2.28 8.08
N ARG A 458 -21.50 -1.52 8.95
CA ARG A 458 -21.94 -2.00 10.26
C ARG A 458 -22.77 -3.28 10.18
N GLU A 459 -23.79 -3.27 9.32
CA GLU A 459 -24.74 -4.38 9.16
C GLU A 459 -24.10 -5.59 8.48
N ARG A 460 -23.21 -5.34 7.49
CA ARG A 460 -22.55 -6.39 6.71
C ARG A 460 -21.36 -7.02 7.45
N GLY A 461 -20.74 -6.28 8.35
CA GLY A 461 -19.48 -6.65 8.98
C GLY A 461 -18.28 -6.57 8.03
N LEU A 462 -17.12 -6.97 8.54
CA LEU A 462 -15.85 -7.03 7.83
C LEU A 462 -15.39 -8.48 7.67
N GLN A 463 -14.52 -8.72 6.68
CA GLN A 463 -13.78 -9.96 6.53
C GLN A 463 -12.30 -9.67 6.78
N VAL A 464 -11.69 -10.42 7.71
CA VAL A 464 -10.30 -10.20 8.12
C VAL A 464 -9.52 -11.51 8.04
N VAL A 465 -8.35 -11.47 7.40
CA VAL A 465 -7.38 -12.57 7.46
C VAL A 465 -6.37 -12.27 8.56
N VAL A 466 -6.09 -13.25 9.40
CA VAL A 466 -5.18 -13.10 10.54
C VAL A 466 -3.91 -13.90 10.29
N LYS A 467 -2.75 -13.30 10.57
CA LYS A 467 -1.44 -13.95 10.52
C LYS A 467 -0.66 -13.64 11.80
N LEU A 468 -0.14 -14.67 12.45
CA LEU A 468 0.78 -14.55 13.58
C LEU A 468 2.12 -15.13 13.19
N THR A 469 3.17 -14.31 13.23
CA THR A 469 4.50 -14.67 12.72
C THR A 469 5.55 -14.49 13.79
N THR A 470 6.45 -15.45 13.91
CA THR A 470 7.70 -15.35 14.67
C THR A 470 8.88 -15.41 13.69
N ILE A 471 9.81 -14.47 13.81
CA ILE A 471 11.11 -14.54 13.13
C ILE A 471 12.15 -14.83 14.19
N GLU A 472 12.84 -15.97 14.09
CA GLU A 472 13.87 -16.38 15.04
C GLU A 472 15.28 -16.22 14.47
N LEU A 473 16.20 -15.74 15.30
CA LEU A 473 17.62 -15.61 15.02
C LEU A 473 18.40 -16.46 16.02
N ALA A 474 19.42 -17.15 15.53
CA ALA A 474 20.28 -17.98 16.34
C ALA A 474 21.75 -17.53 16.20
N PRO A 475 22.62 -17.77 17.19
CA PRO A 475 24.02 -17.33 17.11
C PRO A 475 24.79 -17.89 15.90
N ASP A 476 24.48 -19.11 15.48
CA ASP A 476 25.03 -19.77 14.29
C ASP A 476 24.48 -19.19 12.99
N ASN A 477 23.35 -18.49 13.05
CA ASN A 477 22.73 -17.85 11.91
C ASN A 477 22.07 -16.50 12.30
N PRO A 478 22.83 -15.41 12.47
CA PRO A 478 22.35 -14.23 13.21
C PRO A 478 21.65 -13.15 12.37
N TYR A 479 21.41 -13.34 11.06
CA TYR A 479 20.91 -12.30 10.14
C TYR A 479 19.59 -12.60 9.41
N PHE A 480 18.49 -11.93 9.71
CA PHE A 480 17.33 -11.94 8.81
C PHE A 480 17.60 -11.02 7.61
N LEU A 481 17.57 -11.56 6.38
CA LEU A 481 17.92 -10.80 5.16
C LEU A 481 16.78 -9.93 4.60
N GLY A 482 15.65 -9.82 5.30
CA GLY A 482 14.48 -9.08 4.82
C GLY A 482 13.56 -9.90 3.92
N THR A 483 12.49 -9.28 3.41
CA THR A 483 11.58 -9.89 2.43
C THR A 483 11.74 -9.25 1.06
N SER A 484 11.23 -9.91 0.02
CA SER A 484 11.06 -9.29 -1.29
C SER A 484 9.98 -8.21 -1.26
N TRP A 485 10.03 -7.29 -2.22
CA TRP A 485 8.95 -6.33 -2.46
C TRP A 485 7.68 -7.06 -2.88
N HIS A 486 6.60 -6.83 -2.16
CA HIS A 486 5.31 -7.46 -2.41
C HIS A 486 4.15 -6.51 -2.09
N ILE A 487 2.98 -6.88 -2.60
CA ILE A 487 1.68 -6.48 -2.04
C ILE A 487 1.09 -7.66 -1.28
N ASP A 488 0.13 -7.39 -0.40
CA ASP A 488 -0.49 -8.41 0.44
C ASP A 488 -1.54 -9.21 -0.34
N GLY A 489 -1.40 -10.54 -0.37
CA GLY A 489 -2.31 -11.46 -1.06
C GLY A 489 -2.22 -11.42 -2.60
N LEU A 490 -3.02 -12.27 -3.24
CA LEU A 490 -3.33 -12.16 -4.68
C LEU A 490 -4.69 -11.43 -4.82
N LEU A 491 -5.10 -11.16 -6.06
CA LEU A 491 -6.30 -10.37 -6.30
C LEU A 491 -7.58 -11.07 -5.89
N ASN A 492 -7.62 -12.39 -6.00
CA ASN A 492 -8.77 -13.14 -5.54
C ASN A 492 -8.98 -12.96 -4.03
N GLU A 493 -7.97 -12.61 -3.23
CA GLU A 493 -8.18 -12.29 -1.81
C GLU A 493 -8.85 -10.93 -1.56
N HIS A 494 -8.74 -9.97 -2.49
CA HIS A 494 -9.24 -8.59 -2.38
C HIS A 494 -8.73 -7.84 -1.13
N ILE A 495 -7.46 -8.01 -0.74
CA ILE A 495 -6.89 -7.27 0.41
C ILE A 495 -6.67 -5.80 0.06
N VAL A 496 -7.22 -4.87 0.85
CA VAL A 496 -7.13 -3.42 0.58
C VAL A 496 -6.33 -2.63 1.62
N ALA A 497 -6.16 -3.18 2.81
CA ALA A 497 -5.31 -2.61 3.85
C ALA A 497 -4.80 -3.70 4.79
N SER A 498 -3.71 -3.39 5.47
CA SER A 498 -3.08 -4.28 6.44
C SER A 498 -2.69 -3.51 7.68
N SER A 499 -2.85 -4.13 8.85
CA SER A 499 -2.27 -3.68 10.12
C SER A 499 -1.20 -4.64 10.58
N ILE A 500 -0.06 -4.13 11.04
CA ILE A 500 1.09 -4.90 11.52
C ILE A 500 1.44 -4.39 12.91
N LEU A 501 1.34 -5.26 13.91
CA LEU A 501 1.69 -4.98 15.29
C LEU A 501 2.95 -5.76 15.65
N CYS A 502 4.00 -5.08 16.07
CA CYS A 502 5.14 -5.74 16.71
C CYS A 502 4.79 -6.07 18.17
N ILE A 503 4.54 -7.33 18.47
CA ILE A 503 4.07 -7.78 19.80
C ILE A 503 5.22 -7.82 20.80
N SER A 504 6.34 -8.38 20.36
CA SER A 504 7.56 -8.46 21.16
C SER A 504 8.80 -8.57 20.29
N SER A 505 9.90 -8.02 20.80
CA SER A 505 11.22 -8.04 20.16
C SER A 505 12.27 -8.31 21.23
N HIS A 506 13.14 -9.30 21.02
CA HIS A 506 14.17 -9.68 21.98
C HIS A 506 15.50 -9.99 21.28
N ASN A 507 16.59 -9.38 21.76
CA ASN A 507 17.95 -9.60 21.24
C ASN A 507 18.06 -9.44 19.71
N THR A 508 17.46 -8.38 19.17
CA THR A 508 17.48 -8.11 17.72
C THR A 508 17.59 -6.63 17.46
N THR A 509 18.35 -6.23 16.44
CA THR A 509 18.44 -4.83 16.03
C THR A 509 17.06 -4.28 15.64
N PRO A 510 16.86 -2.94 15.63
CA PRO A 510 15.59 -2.35 15.20
C PRO A 510 15.14 -2.85 13.83
N GLY A 511 13.89 -3.29 13.73
CA GLY A 511 13.27 -3.70 12.46
C GLY A 511 12.59 -2.53 11.77
N SER A 512 12.43 -2.59 10.45
CA SER A 512 11.68 -1.58 9.69
C SER A 512 10.99 -2.17 8.46
N LEU A 513 9.95 -1.48 7.98
CA LEU A 513 9.28 -1.76 6.71
C LEU A 513 9.58 -0.62 5.74
N SER A 514 10.03 -0.96 4.53
CA SER A 514 10.18 0.00 3.44
C SER A 514 8.97 -0.03 2.53
N TYR A 515 8.61 1.14 2.01
CA TYR A 515 7.45 1.35 1.17
C TYR A 515 7.83 2.03 -0.15
N ARG A 516 7.18 1.59 -1.23
CA ARG A 516 7.25 2.21 -2.55
C ARG A 516 5.92 2.10 -3.27
N VAL A 517 5.76 2.89 -4.33
CA VAL A 517 4.50 2.97 -5.08
C VAL A 517 4.76 3.23 -6.56
N GLU A 518 3.85 2.77 -7.41
CA GLU A 518 3.85 3.18 -8.82
C GLU A 518 3.57 4.69 -8.89
N ALA A 519 4.50 5.43 -9.50
CA ALA A 519 4.46 6.87 -9.61
C ALA A 519 4.33 7.26 -11.09
N ASP A 520 3.20 7.86 -11.45
CA ASP A 520 2.90 8.35 -12.78
C ASP A 520 3.80 9.54 -13.14
N LEU A 521 4.44 9.41 -14.30
CA LEU A 521 5.20 10.47 -14.94
C LEU A 521 4.89 10.42 -16.44
N ASP A 522 4.07 11.35 -16.89
CA ASP A 522 3.72 11.47 -18.31
C ASP A 522 4.61 12.54 -18.99
N PRO A 523 5.45 12.14 -19.96
CA PRO A 523 6.26 13.06 -20.75
C PRO A 523 5.45 14.20 -21.36
N GLY A 524 4.24 13.91 -21.85
CA GLY A 524 3.39 14.86 -22.55
C GLY A 524 2.87 15.97 -21.64
N GLU A 525 2.85 15.71 -20.33
CA GLU A 525 2.39 16.65 -19.30
C GLU A 525 3.50 17.57 -18.81
N HIS A 526 4.77 17.25 -19.10
CA HIS A 526 5.93 17.98 -18.60
C HIS A 526 6.52 18.91 -19.67
N ALA A 527 6.81 20.14 -19.28
CA ALA A 527 7.47 21.14 -20.10
C ALA A 527 8.99 21.08 -19.87
N TYR A 528 9.71 20.43 -20.78
CA TYR A 528 11.18 20.39 -20.76
C TYR A 528 11.76 20.23 -22.17
N GLU A 529 13.01 20.65 -22.35
CA GLU A 529 13.80 20.42 -23.57
C GLU A 529 14.73 19.21 -23.40
N PRO A 530 15.15 18.53 -24.49
CA PRO A 530 16.05 17.37 -24.40
C PRO A 530 17.33 17.62 -23.57
N ARG A 531 17.89 18.83 -23.65
CA ARG A 531 19.08 19.24 -22.89
C ARG A 531 18.84 19.42 -21.38
N GLN A 532 17.58 19.50 -20.95
CA GLN A 532 17.15 19.76 -19.56
C GLN A 532 16.81 18.48 -18.79
N ARG A 533 17.12 17.30 -19.37
CA ARG A 533 16.79 15.99 -18.76
C ARG A 533 17.46 15.80 -17.40
N ALA A 534 18.67 16.32 -17.22
CA ALA A 534 19.39 16.15 -15.95
C ALA A 534 18.71 16.91 -14.80
N GLU A 535 18.33 18.16 -15.08
CA GLU A 535 17.64 19.05 -14.16
C GLU A 535 16.24 18.52 -13.85
N LEU A 536 15.50 18.05 -14.86
CA LEU A 536 14.18 17.47 -14.65
C LEU A 536 14.25 16.17 -13.82
N ALA A 537 15.24 15.31 -14.08
CA ALA A 537 15.47 14.11 -13.30
C ALA A 537 15.78 14.44 -11.82
N ALA A 538 16.57 15.49 -11.58
CA ALA A 538 16.85 15.98 -10.23
C ALA A 538 15.59 16.52 -9.52
N VAL A 539 14.70 17.23 -10.24
CA VAL A 539 13.42 17.72 -9.69
C VAL A 539 12.48 16.57 -9.33
N LEU A 540 12.41 15.52 -10.16
CA LEU A 540 11.43 14.42 -10.05
C LEU A 540 11.91 13.19 -9.28
N ASP A 541 13.04 13.32 -8.56
CA ASP A 541 13.63 12.22 -7.77
C ASP A 541 13.92 10.98 -8.64
N LEU A 542 14.46 11.18 -9.85
CA LEU A 542 14.84 10.09 -10.74
C LEU A 542 16.32 9.71 -10.53
N PRO A 543 16.64 8.40 -10.45
CA PRO A 543 18.02 7.96 -10.22
C PRO A 543 19.01 8.37 -11.33
N SER A 544 18.50 8.54 -12.56
CA SER A 544 19.30 8.90 -13.71
C SER A 544 18.45 9.63 -14.76
N PRO A 545 19.02 10.60 -15.51
CA PRO A 545 18.36 11.22 -16.66
C PRO A 545 17.97 10.24 -17.77
N SER A 546 18.57 9.04 -17.80
CA SER A 546 18.21 7.98 -18.75
C SER A 546 16.78 7.46 -18.59
N TYR A 547 16.17 7.66 -17.42
CA TYR A 547 14.75 7.36 -17.18
C TYR A 547 13.81 8.28 -17.99
N LEU A 548 14.33 9.40 -18.52
CA LEU A 548 13.64 10.33 -19.42
C LEU A 548 14.00 10.09 -20.91
N GLY A 549 14.68 8.97 -21.22
CA GLY A 549 15.16 8.59 -22.55
C GLY A 549 14.14 7.81 -23.37
N ALA A 550 14.28 7.85 -24.70
CA ALA A 550 13.44 7.09 -25.65
C ALA A 550 13.87 5.62 -25.76
N ASP A 551 15.05 5.30 -25.23
CA ASP A 551 15.83 4.11 -25.56
C ASP A 551 15.39 2.91 -24.72
N GLY A 552 14.08 2.65 -24.58
CA GLY A 552 13.46 1.38 -24.19
C GLY A 552 13.86 0.68 -22.87
N GLY A 553 14.90 1.15 -22.16
CA GLY A 553 15.46 0.57 -20.95
C GLY A 553 15.08 1.36 -19.69
N GLY A 554 14.14 2.32 -19.80
CA GLY A 554 13.67 3.14 -18.70
C GLY A 554 13.28 2.26 -17.51
N GLY A 555 13.91 2.49 -16.35
CA GLY A 555 13.63 1.67 -15.17
C GLY A 555 12.17 1.82 -14.73
N ALA A 556 11.68 0.82 -13.98
CA ALA A 556 10.29 0.73 -13.55
C ALA A 556 9.81 2.04 -12.90
N ALA A 557 8.57 2.45 -13.19
CA ALA A 557 7.92 3.65 -12.66
C ALA A 557 7.60 3.57 -11.15
N LEU A 558 8.58 3.19 -10.34
CA LEU A 558 8.49 3.06 -8.90
C LEU A 558 9.17 4.26 -8.23
N GLN A 559 8.57 4.78 -7.17
CA GLN A 559 9.15 5.78 -6.29
C GLN A 559 9.25 5.23 -4.87
N ASP A 560 10.46 5.21 -4.33
CA ASP A 560 10.74 4.71 -2.98
C ASP A 560 10.41 5.79 -1.93
N LEU A 561 9.30 5.62 -1.23
CA LEU A 561 8.78 6.59 -0.26
C LEU A 561 9.70 6.71 0.96
N GLY A 562 10.14 5.56 1.50
CA GLY A 562 11.02 5.49 2.65
C GLY A 562 10.69 4.29 3.54
N ARG A 563 11.30 4.27 4.72
CA ARG A 563 11.11 3.20 5.72
C ARG A 563 10.47 3.71 6.99
N VAL A 564 9.67 2.87 7.65
CA VAL A 564 9.07 3.12 8.96
C VAL A 564 9.56 2.07 9.95
N PHE A 565 10.07 2.52 11.11
CA PHE A 565 10.54 1.62 12.16
C PHE A 565 9.39 0.89 12.86
N LEU A 566 9.68 -0.34 13.29
CA LEU A 566 8.78 -1.25 14.00
C LEU A 566 9.37 -1.62 15.37
N PRO A 567 9.40 -0.69 16.34
CA PRO A 567 9.66 -1.05 17.72
C PRO A 567 8.50 -1.87 18.29
N GLU A 568 8.77 -2.56 19.40
CA GLU A 568 7.76 -3.28 20.16
C GLU A 568 6.59 -2.36 20.56
N GLY A 569 5.36 -2.87 20.44
CA GLY A 569 4.13 -2.14 20.75
C GLY A 569 3.59 -1.25 19.63
N ARG A 570 4.41 -0.91 18.62
CA ARG A 570 3.95 -0.08 17.50
C ARG A 570 2.98 -0.84 16.61
N LEU A 571 1.83 -0.21 16.35
CA LEU A 571 0.90 -0.60 15.29
C LEU A 571 1.17 0.25 14.05
N ILE A 572 1.31 -0.41 12.91
CA ILE A 572 1.38 0.24 11.59
C ILE A 572 0.18 -0.20 10.76
N ALA A 573 -0.58 0.74 10.18
CA ALA A 573 -1.57 0.45 9.16
C ALA A 573 -1.12 1.02 7.81
N VAL A 574 -1.30 0.23 6.76
CA VAL A 574 -0.87 0.54 5.40
C VAL A 574 -1.95 0.14 4.39
N PRO A 575 -2.17 0.90 3.31
CA PRO A 575 -3.07 0.48 2.26
C PRO A 575 -2.35 -0.45 1.28
N ASN A 576 -3.05 -1.43 0.72
CA ASN A 576 -2.47 -2.40 -0.22
C ASN A 576 -2.23 -1.80 -1.64
N VAL A 577 -2.15 -0.47 -1.72
CA VAL A 577 -1.63 0.26 -2.88
C VAL A 577 -0.13 0.54 -2.78
N LEU A 578 0.44 0.44 -1.56
CA LEU A 578 1.87 0.57 -1.33
C LEU A 578 2.50 -0.81 -1.34
N GLN A 579 3.51 -1.00 -2.18
CA GLN A 579 4.36 -2.19 -2.10
C GLN A 579 5.25 -2.05 -0.87
N ARG A 580 5.41 -3.14 -0.12
CA ARG A 580 6.24 -3.16 1.08
C ARG A 580 7.25 -4.28 1.08
N ARG A 581 8.28 -4.12 1.89
CA ARG A 581 9.19 -5.18 2.30
C ARG A 581 9.64 -4.97 3.73
N MET A 582 9.92 -6.05 4.43
CA MET A 582 10.64 -6.00 5.70
C MET A 582 12.14 -5.85 5.40
N GLU A 583 12.79 -4.88 6.02
CA GLU A 583 14.23 -4.68 5.90
C GLU A 583 15.01 -5.74 6.70
N PRO A 584 16.29 -5.98 6.35
CA PRO A 584 17.16 -6.85 7.12
C PRO A 584 17.32 -6.38 8.56
N PHE A 585 17.48 -7.34 9.48
CA PHE A 585 17.88 -7.08 10.87
C PHE A 585 18.71 -8.25 11.40
N ALA A 586 19.51 -7.99 12.43
CA ALA A 586 20.45 -8.95 12.99
C ALA A 586 20.18 -9.18 14.49
N LEU A 587 20.84 -10.19 15.03
CA LEU A 587 20.97 -10.38 16.47
C LEU A 587 21.76 -9.21 17.08
N GLU A 588 21.33 -8.68 18.23
CA GLU A 588 22.04 -7.58 18.91
C GLU A 588 23.31 -8.08 19.61
N ASP A 589 23.19 -9.19 20.34
CA ASP A 589 24.28 -9.81 21.08
C ASP A 589 24.26 -11.33 20.91
N ALA A 590 25.30 -11.86 20.26
CA ALA A 590 25.50 -13.30 20.07
C ALA A 590 25.76 -14.06 21.38
N ALA A 591 26.25 -13.38 22.42
CA ALA A 591 26.46 -13.99 23.73
C ALA A 591 25.16 -14.19 24.51
N CYS A 592 24.12 -13.39 24.24
CA CYS A 592 22.82 -13.47 24.89
C CYS A 592 21.93 -14.61 24.36
N GLY A 593 22.42 -15.38 23.36
CA GLY A 593 21.75 -16.53 22.81
C GLY A 593 20.81 -16.17 21.64
N ARG A 594 19.64 -16.80 21.57
CA ARG A 594 18.68 -16.61 20.46
C ARG A 594 17.98 -15.26 20.56
N GLY A 595 17.55 -14.73 19.43
CA GLY A 595 16.74 -13.52 19.34
C GLY A 595 15.46 -13.79 18.55
N TYR A 596 14.45 -12.94 18.73
CA TYR A 596 13.22 -13.05 17.96
C TYR A 596 12.47 -11.73 17.78
N LYS A 597 11.64 -11.67 16.74
CA LYS A 597 10.58 -10.68 16.59
C LYS A 597 9.25 -11.37 16.31
N ARG A 598 8.19 -10.94 16.99
CA ARG A 598 6.84 -11.51 16.86
C ARG A 598 5.85 -10.45 16.38
N PHE A 599 5.03 -10.83 15.41
CA PHE A 599 4.10 -9.92 14.75
C PHE A 599 2.69 -10.50 14.68
N LEU A 600 1.69 -9.64 14.90
CA LEU A 600 0.32 -9.87 14.44
C LEU A 600 0.10 -9.02 13.19
N THR A 601 -0.28 -9.67 12.10
CA THR A 601 -0.72 -8.99 10.87
C THR A 601 -2.19 -9.29 10.62
N LEU A 602 -2.96 -8.23 10.39
CA LEU A 602 -4.38 -8.27 10.08
C LEU A 602 -4.57 -7.72 8.67
N TYR A 603 -5.15 -8.51 7.78
CA TYR A 603 -5.44 -8.09 6.41
C TYR A 603 -6.95 -7.85 6.26
N LEU A 604 -7.31 -6.63 5.87
CA LEU A 604 -8.67 -6.24 5.58
C LEU A 604 -9.02 -6.62 4.13
N VAL A 605 -9.98 -7.53 3.97
CA VAL A 605 -10.63 -7.79 2.69
C VAL A 605 -11.53 -6.59 2.37
N ASP A 606 -11.55 -6.14 1.11
CA ASP A 606 -12.38 -5.03 0.66
C ASP A 606 -13.84 -5.27 1.04
N PRO A 607 -14.42 -4.47 1.96
CA PRO A 607 -15.78 -4.70 2.46
C PRO A 607 -16.87 -4.48 1.40
N HIS A 608 -16.53 -3.97 0.21
CA HIS A 608 -17.45 -3.93 -0.94
C HIS A 608 -17.67 -5.33 -1.54
N TYR A 609 -16.70 -6.23 -1.39
CA TYR A 609 -16.81 -7.63 -1.77
C TYR A 609 -17.31 -8.48 -0.59
N ARG A 610 -18.00 -9.59 -0.88
CA ARG A 610 -18.03 -10.76 0.02
C ARG A 610 -17.38 -11.92 -0.68
N VAL A 611 -16.61 -12.65 0.10
CA VAL A 611 -15.88 -13.81 -0.38
C VAL A 611 -16.18 -15.04 0.45
N CYS A 612 -15.86 -16.23 -0.09
CA CYS A 612 -15.93 -17.46 0.70
C CYS A 612 -15.00 -17.37 1.91
N SER A 613 -15.53 -17.64 3.09
CA SER A 613 -14.89 -17.42 4.38
C SER A 613 -14.95 -18.67 5.26
N THR A 614 -14.38 -18.60 6.45
CA THR A 614 -14.54 -19.65 7.48
C THR A 614 -15.97 -19.76 8.04
N GLN A 615 -16.89 -18.84 7.70
CA GLN A 615 -18.33 -19.05 7.94
C GLN A 615 -18.91 -20.13 7.02
N ASN A 616 -18.30 -20.33 5.85
CA ASN A 616 -18.79 -21.21 4.80
C ASN A 616 -17.98 -22.51 4.72
N VAL A 617 -16.71 -22.48 5.09
CA VAL A 617 -15.80 -23.63 5.04
C VAL A 617 -15.61 -24.20 6.44
N PRO A 618 -15.99 -25.46 6.71
CA PRO A 618 -15.65 -26.11 7.97
C PRO A 618 -14.14 -26.26 8.15
N PRO A 619 -13.65 -26.37 9.41
CA PRO A 619 -12.24 -26.64 9.65
C PRO A 619 -11.76 -27.87 8.88
N GLN A 620 -10.59 -27.74 8.27
CA GLN A 620 -10.05 -28.76 7.36
C GLN A 620 -8.99 -29.63 8.05
N GLN A 621 -8.63 -29.32 9.30
CA GLN A 621 -7.55 -29.97 10.05
C GLN A 621 -7.97 -31.37 10.51
N HIS A 622 -7.23 -32.39 10.09
CA HIS A 622 -7.44 -33.77 10.54
C HIS A 622 -7.38 -33.93 12.06
N MET A 623 -6.42 -33.30 12.73
CA MET A 623 -6.27 -33.39 14.18
C MET A 623 -7.46 -32.81 14.94
N TRP A 624 -8.08 -31.74 14.44
CA TRP A 624 -9.25 -31.13 15.08
C TRP A 624 -10.47 -32.04 14.95
N TRP A 625 -10.64 -32.67 13.78
CA TRP A 625 -11.67 -33.70 13.59
C TRP A 625 -11.47 -34.87 14.54
N TRP A 626 -10.24 -35.40 14.63
CA TRP A 626 -9.93 -36.51 15.52
C TRP A 626 -10.24 -36.19 16.98
N GLN A 627 -9.88 -34.99 17.44
CA GLN A 627 -10.19 -34.52 18.80
C GLN A 627 -11.69 -34.36 19.02
N ALA A 628 -12.40 -33.73 18.06
CA ALA A 628 -13.84 -33.49 18.14
C ALA A 628 -14.68 -34.79 18.08
N ALA A 629 -14.23 -35.79 17.32
CA ALA A 629 -14.82 -37.13 17.27
C ALA A 629 -14.62 -37.92 18.59
N GLY A 630 -13.92 -37.35 19.57
CA GLY A 630 -13.60 -38.01 20.82
C GLY A 630 -12.47 -39.02 20.66
N GLY A 631 -11.48 -38.75 19.80
CA GLY A 631 -10.34 -39.65 19.51
C GLY A 631 -9.69 -40.28 20.76
N GLY A 632 -9.52 -39.52 21.85
CA GLY A 632 -9.03 -40.08 23.12
C GLY A 632 -10.01 -41.07 23.80
N SER A 633 -11.32 -40.81 23.71
CA SER A 633 -12.38 -41.70 24.19
C SER A 633 -12.60 -42.91 23.26
N LEU A 634 -12.45 -42.73 21.94
CA LEU A 634 -12.45 -43.81 20.95
C LEU A 634 -11.24 -44.73 21.12
N VAL A 635 -10.04 -44.17 21.30
CA VAL A 635 -8.82 -44.92 21.63
C VAL A 635 -8.99 -45.67 22.94
N ALA A 636 -9.48 -45.01 24.00
CA ALA A 636 -9.75 -45.69 25.27
C ALA A 636 -10.82 -46.79 25.14
N SER A 637 -11.87 -46.54 24.34
CA SER A 637 -12.96 -47.50 24.09
C SER A 637 -12.51 -48.70 23.27
N TRP A 638 -11.67 -48.48 22.26
CA TRP A 638 -11.18 -49.53 21.37
C TRP A 638 -10.03 -50.31 22.02
N ALA A 639 -9.18 -49.64 22.80
CA ALA A 639 -8.23 -50.29 23.70
C ALA A 639 -8.94 -51.18 24.74
N ALA A 640 -10.05 -50.71 25.33
CA ALA A 640 -10.89 -51.53 26.21
C ALA A 640 -11.55 -52.73 25.48
N ARG A 641 -11.62 -52.71 24.14
CA ARG A 641 -12.07 -53.82 23.28
C ARG A 641 -10.92 -54.68 22.75
N GLY A 642 -9.69 -54.47 23.21
CA GLY A 642 -8.53 -55.29 22.86
C GLY A 642 -7.80 -54.87 21.59
N PHE A 643 -8.10 -53.71 21.00
CA PHE A 643 -7.32 -53.18 19.87
C PHE A 643 -6.04 -52.51 20.37
N PRO A 644 -4.86 -52.82 19.78
CA PRO A 644 -3.63 -52.11 20.08
C PRO A 644 -3.77 -50.61 19.76
N PRO A 645 -3.26 -49.70 20.61
CA PRO A 645 -3.27 -48.26 20.34
C PRO A 645 -2.71 -47.90 18.96
N GLU A 646 -1.70 -48.64 18.51
CA GLU A 646 -1.05 -48.49 17.21
C GLU A 646 -2.02 -48.75 16.05
N VAL A 647 -2.96 -49.69 16.20
CA VAL A 647 -3.99 -49.97 15.18
C VAL A 647 -5.03 -48.85 15.13
N VAL A 648 -5.41 -48.29 16.28
CA VAL A 648 -6.33 -47.16 16.34
C VAL A 648 -5.69 -45.90 15.73
N GLU A 649 -4.40 -45.71 15.96
CA GLU A 649 -3.62 -44.64 15.34
C GLU A 649 -3.42 -44.87 13.83
N CYS A 650 -3.22 -46.11 13.38
CA CYS A 650 -3.24 -46.42 11.95
C CYS A 650 -4.60 -46.09 11.32
N ILE A 651 -5.72 -46.46 11.96
CA ILE A 651 -7.07 -46.16 11.44
C ILE A 651 -7.31 -44.65 11.35
N SER A 652 -6.79 -43.86 12.30
CA SER A 652 -6.86 -42.40 12.22
C SER A 652 -5.98 -41.82 11.10
N ARG A 653 -4.93 -42.52 10.66
CA ARG A 653 -4.11 -42.13 9.50
C ARG A 653 -4.70 -42.56 8.16
N GLU A 654 -5.57 -43.57 8.15
CA GLU A 654 -6.23 -44.12 6.94
C GLU A 654 -7.55 -43.41 6.58
N VAL A 655 -7.84 -42.24 7.17
CA VAL A 655 -9.07 -41.46 6.92
C VAL A 655 -8.96 -40.68 5.60
N GLY A 656 -8.86 -41.39 4.48
CA GLY A 656 -8.97 -40.85 3.10
C GLY A 656 -8.16 -39.58 2.79
N GLU A 657 -8.58 -38.84 1.75
CA GLU A 657 -7.96 -37.56 1.34
C GLU A 657 -8.48 -36.33 2.12
N TRP A 658 -9.39 -36.56 3.08
CA TRP A 658 -10.06 -35.51 3.85
C TRP A 658 -10.57 -36.03 5.20
N PRO A 659 -10.37 -35.30 6.32
CA PRO A 659 -9.75 -33.97 6.44
C PRO A 659 -8.23 -33.94 6.19
N ILE A 660 -7.66 -32.75 5.95
CA ILE A 660 -6.27 -32.54 5.51
C ILE A 660 -5.28 -32.77 6.67
N GLY A 661 -4.29 -33.62 6.43
CA GLY A 661 -3.15 -33.85 7.34
C GLY A 661 -2.11 -32.72 7.29
N MET A 662 -1.26 -32.60 8.32
CA MET A 662 -0.29 -31.49 8.43
C MET A 662 0.78 -31.52 7.34
N GLU A 663 1.27 -32.69 6.95
CA GLU A 663 2.27 -32.84 5.87
C GLU A 663 1.71 -32.33 4.53
N GLU A 664 0.50 -32.75 4.19
CA GLU A 664 -0.18 -32.28 2.99
C GLU A 664 -0.45 -30.77 3.03
N ALA A 665 -0.91 -30.25 4.17
CA ALA A 665 -1.13 -28.82 4.35
C ALA A 665 0.16 -28.00 4.12
N ARG A 666 1.32 -28.51 4.55
CA ARG A 666 2.65 -27.90 4.28
C ARG A 666 2.97 -27.93 2.78
N GLY A 667 2.63 -29.01 2.07
CA GLY A 667 2.76 -29.10 0.61
C GLY A 667 1.90 -28.05 -0.12
N ILE A 668 0.62 -27.94 0.25
CA ILE A 668 -0.31 -26.93 -0.28
C ILE A 668 0.21 -25.52 -0.02
N ARG A 669 0.67 -25.26 1.21
CA ARG A 669 1.26 -23.97 1.60
C ARG A 669 2.47 -23.62 0.72
N LYS A 670 3.36 -24.56 0.45
CA LYS A 670 4.54 -24.34 -0.41
C LYS A 670 4.13 -23.95 -1.83
N ALA A 671 3.11 -24.61 -2.39
CA ALA A 671 2.56 -24.25 -3.69
C ALA A 671 1.91 -22.85 -3.66
N ARG A 672 1.14 -22.53 -2.60
CA ARG A 672 0.53 -21.21 -2.42
C ARG A 672 1.56 -20.09 -2.37
N ILE A 673 2.63 -20.26 -1.59
CA ILE A 673 3.73 -19.27 -1.49
C ILE A 673 4.40 -19.09 -2.85
N HIS A 674 4.60 -20.17 -3.60
CA HIS A 674 5.14 -20.08 -4.96
C HIS A 674 4.24 -19.24 -5.88
N GLU A 675 2.92 -19.45 -5.83
CA GLU A 675 1.97 -18.62 -6.58
C GLU A 675 2.02 -17.14 -6.17
N GLU A 676 2.19 -16.84 -4.88
CA GLU A 676 2.35 -15.45 -4.41
C GLU A 676 3.63 -14.82 -4.95
N VAL A 677 4.74 -15.57 -5.00
CA VAL A 677 6.00 -15.09 -5.58
C VAL A 677 5.83 -14.80 -7.06
N VAL A 678 5.20 -15.71 -7.81
CA VAL A 678 4.94 -15.53 -9.25
C VAL A 678 3.98 -14.36 -9.49
N GLY A 679 2.91 -14.25 -8.71
CA GLY A 679 1.93 -13.17 -8.81
C GLY A 679 2.53 -11.81 -8.48
N ASN A 680 3.34 -11.72 -7.43
CA ASN A 680 4.09 -10.50 -7.12
C ASN A 680 5.07 -10.16 -8.25
N ALA A 681 5.80 -11.13 -8.81
CA ALA A 681 6.65 -10.89 -9.97
C ALA A 681 5.83 -10.38 -11.18
N ALA A 682 4.62 -10.89 -11.41
CA ALA A 682 3.72 -10.42 -12.46
C ALA A 682 3.17 -9.00 -12.21
N VAL A 683 3.00 -8.60 -10.94
CA VAL A 683 2.74 -7.20 -10.57
C VAL A 683 3.94 -6.34 -10.89
N GLN A 684 5.16 -6.75 -10.50
CA GLN A 684 6.39 -6.00 -10.79
C GLN A 684 6.64 -5.84 -12.29
N MET A 685 6.51 -6.91 -13.07
CA MET A 685 6.64 -6.88 -14.54
C MET A 685 5.58 -6.01 -15.20
N GLY A 686 4.42 -5.84 -14.56
CA GLY A 686 3.36 -4.97 -15.02
C GLY A 686 3.57 -3.49 -14.71
N VAL A 687 4.55 -3.14 -13.88
CA VAL A 687 4.97 -1.76 -13.68
C VAL A 687 5.81 -1.37 -14.89
N GLN A 688 5.22 -0.62 -15.82
CA GLN A 688 5.93 -0.18 -17.02
C GLN A 688 7.01 0.85 -16.67
N GLY A 689 8.11 0.84 -17.43
CA GLY A 689 9.06 1.94 -17.45
C GLY A 689 8.45 3.17 -18.14
N TYR A 690 9.02 4.34 -17.87
CA TYR A 690 8.59 5.55 -18.57
C TYR A 690 9.02 5.51 -20.04
N GLN A 691 8.05 5.53 -20.96
CA GLN A 691 8.32 5.67 -22.40
C GLN A 691 8.24 7.14 -22.80
N PHE A 692 9.40 7.76 -22.99
CA PHE A 692 9.56 9.11 -23.53
C PHE A 692 9.81 9.03 -25.04
N SER A 693 8.77 8.85 -25.87
CA SER A 693 8.92 8.96 -27.33
C SER A 693 8.86 10.43 -27.76
N TRP A 694 9.74 10.82 -28.68
CA TRP A 694 9.64 12.10 -29.39
C TRP A 694 8.81 11.87 -30.64
N ASP A 695 7.55 12.29 -30.62
CA ASP A 695 6.77 12.56 -31.84
C ASP A 695 6.54 14.07 -31.97
#